data_AF-A0A2V6KWL6-F1
#
_entry.id   AF-A0A2V6KWL6-F1
#
_cell.length_a   1.000
_cell.length_b   1.000
_cell.length_c   1.000
_cell.angle_alpha   90.00
_cell.angle_beta   90.00
_cell.angle_gamma   90.00
#
_symmetry.space_group_name_H-M   'P 1'
#
loop_
_entity.id
_entity.type
_entity.pdbx_description
1 polymer ?
#
loop_
_entity_poly.entity_id
_entity_poly.type
_entity_poly.pdbx_seq_one_letter_code
_entity_poly.pdbx_strand_id
1 'polypeptide(L)'
;MQQVPLDTVTPFVFSDPAGKRWPRLRLILLIAGVLLFFGTVLFVQTLFVAPQMRVPFSLRQLKGQLKALQKENPAGQFSPVSLLWQKFGQARQAEKKLVGPTPTPPARPRKKSPGNEVRLAFYTNGDPYSFASLELHAGQITHVCPEWMTVINGMGDLQVDADARLPKLAASKGIALMPLLTNLVGDTWQPEAIENLAHGPQNRQERFISNVLSVLRNAKAAGVVVDWEQIDPAYKQDIAGFIDKFADALHYDDKELWLCIQPGQELDYIDFENLSDNVDRFVAMLFDETSDIDPPGPLGSRSWFEGWLHVLLEGSDTKQWIIALGSYGYDWTIGEKKAELITFPEAMSRANNAKVESAEIKAPSYNPYFYFEDGDKEHAVWFLDVVTFLNELREVRDQKAGGFALYRLGSEDPAIWDALSVPRDFKIDNQTRQSLEILEGTDTITDVGDGEIVTVDESRSDGRRNLAVDPEGYLAGKYLKFPEFPTLYHQGAGGEHQVAITFDDGPDPRWTPQILDILKAANVKAAFFLVGVNAERYPGLVRRIVNEGHEIGNQTYYHPNLALCWPEHVRLELNATQLLLETITGRATTLFRPPYAADTSPSQLSELTPLQIAQDLNYLVVLENIDPQDWAKPGADIILQRVKQQRRDGSIVLLHDAGGNRSQTVAALPRILEWLHTRGDTVVPLSTLLGTTRDAVMPPLTGAGQPVARIVSSTGFRIYHATEEFFWAFMIVATGLVVMRTLVVIWLASRFRRKVRGDFAEPISIVMAAYNEGRVIAETLRALLASDYKGEIEVIVVDDGSRDETASQVKHVAHVDPRIRLLQQENRGKARALQRGLAAVHHGIVVFIDGDTQCQRDTLPRLLGPFTDERVGAVSGHAKVGNLRTFIARCQALEYTCGFNLDRRAYNRWN
;
A
#
# COMPACT_ATOMS: atom_id res chain seq x y z
N MET A 1 -83.41 11.33 0.95
CA MET A 1 -82.27 10.45 1.28
C MET A 1 -82.67 9.61 2.49
N GLN A 2 -82.86 8.29 2.32
CA GLN A 2 -83.14 7.37 3.42
C GLN A 2 -81.86 7.19 4.27
N GLN A 3 -82.00 7.28 5.60
CA GLN A 3 -80.94 7.00 6.56
C GLN A 3 -80.73 5.49 6.66
N VAL A 4 -79.49 5.05 6.40
CA VAL A 4 -79.06 3.66 6.62
C VAL A 4 -78.69 3.49 8.10
N PRO A 5 -79.09 2.39 8.79
CA PRO A 5 -78.73 2.13 10.18
C PRO A 5 -77.21 1.92 10.36
N LEU A 6 -76.64 2.53 11.41
CA LEU A 6 -75.21 2.57 11.70
C LEU A 6 -74.55 1.20 12.04
N ASP A 7 -75.33 0.13 12.22
CA ASP A 7 -74.82 -1.16 12.72
C ASP A 7 -74.32 -2.14 11.64
N THR A 8 -74.19 -1.69 10.39
CA THR A 8 -73.70 -2.52 9.26
C THR A 8 -72.39 -2.03 8.64
N VAL A 9 -71.60 -1.24 9.38
CA VAL A 9 -70.23 -0.89 8.96
C VAL A 9 -69.24 -1.69 9.81
N THR A 10 -68.63 -2.72 9.23
CA THR A 10 -67.45 -3.35 9.83
C THR A 10 -66.45 -2.24 10.16
N PRO A 11 -66.01 -2.10 11.44
CA PRO A 11 -65.12 -1.01 11.81
C PRO A 11 -63.86 -1.13 10.95
N PHE A 12 -63.57 -0.06 10.21
CA PHE A 12 -62.36 0.07 9.40
C PHE A 12 -61.15 -0.36 10.25
N VAL A 13 -60.25 -1.20 9.73
CA VAL A 13 -59.15 -1.85 10.47
C VAL A 13 -58.31 -0.86 11.30
N PHE A 14 -58.29 0.41 10.88
CA PHE A 14 -57.58 1.51 11.54
C PHE A 14 -58.41 2.32 12.56
N SER A 15 -59.63 1.91 12.90
CA SER A 15 -60.44 2.56 13.93
C SER A 15 -59.89 2.22 15.33
N ASP A 16 -59.42 3.24 16.07
CA ASP A 16 -59.00 3.15 17.48
C ASP A 16 -59.90 4.02 18.37
N PRO A 17 -61.16 3.61 18.61
CA PRO A 17 -62.12 4.40 19.38
C PRO A 17 -61.72 4.58 20.86
N ALA A 18 -60.77 3.78 21.36
CA ALA A 18 -60.26 3.88 22.73
C ALA A 18 -58.99 4.75 22.84
N GLY A 19 -58.34 5.10 21.72
CA GLY A 19 -57.07 5.84 21.70
C GLY A 19 -55.89 5.11 22.36
N LYS A 20 -56.02 3.79 22.62
CA LYS A 20 -55.05 3.02 23.43
C LYS A 20 -53.97 2.34 22.60
N ARG A 21 -54.11 2.25 21.28
CA ARG A 21 -53.13 1.55 20.42
C ARG A 21 -51.82 2.32 20.36
N TRP A 22 -51.89 3.64 20.16
CA TRP A 22 -50.69 4.48 20.04
C TRP A 22 -49.84 4.53 21.33
N PRO A 23 -50.42 4.74 22.54
CA PRO A 23 -49.64 4.68 23.78
C PRO A 23 -48.99 3.31 24.04
N ARG A 24 -49.69 2.20 23.72
CA ARG A 24 -49.14 0.85 23.87
C ARG A 24 -48.01 0.57 22.90
N LEU A 25 -48.18 0.92 21.63
CA LEU A 25 -47.13 0.80 20.62
C LEU A 25 -45.92 1.65 21.00
N ARG A 26 -46.13 2.89 21.44
CA ARG A 26 -45.07 3.78 21.90
C ARG A 26 -44.31 3.19 23.10
N LEU A 27 -45.00 2.61 24.07
CA LEU A 27 -44.37 1.97 25.21
C LEU A 27 -43.56 0.73 24.80
N ILE A 28 -44.09 -0.12 23.91
CA ILE A 28 -43.37 -1.29 23.38
C ILE A 28 -42.12 -0.86 22.62
N LEU A 29 -42.23 0.14 21.74
CA LEU A 29 -41.09 0.68 21.00
C LEU A 29 -40.05 1.32 21.93
N LEU A 30 -40.48 2.01 22.98
CA LEU A 30 -39.58 2.59 23.98
C LEU A 30 -38.83 1.49 24.76
N ILE A 31 -39.53 0.47 25.25
CA ILE A 31 -38.91 -0.65 25.98
C ILE A 31 -37.93 -1.40 25.06
N ALA A 32 -38.34 -1.70 23.82
CA ALA A 32 -37.49 -2.35 22.84
C ALA A 32 -36.24 -1.50 22.51
N GLY A 33 -36.42 -0.18 22.33
CA GLY A 33 -35.32 0.74 22.08
C GLY A 33 -34.34 0.84 23.24
N VAL A 34 -34.83 0.86 24.49
CA VAL A 34 -33.98 0.87 25.69
C VAL A 34 -33.22 -0.45 25.84
N LEU A 35 -33.89 -1.60 25.66
CA LEU A 35 -33.22 -2.91 25.72
C LEU A 35 -32.17 -3.08 24.61
N LEU A 36 -32.48 -2.63 23.40
CA LEU A 36 -31.52 -2.60 22.29
C LEU A 36 -30.33 -1.72 22.63
N PHE A 37 -30.56 -0.51 23.14
CA PHE A 37 -29.48 0.40 23.54
C PHE A 37 -28.55 -0.22 24.59
N PHE A 38 -29.10 -0.76 25.68
CA PHE A 38 -28.29 -1.43 26.70
C PHE A 38 -27.58 -2.66 26.17
N GLY A 39 -28.24 -3.47 25.31
CA GLY A 39 -27.62 -4.61 24.65
C GLY A 39 -26.45 -4.23 23.75
N THR A 40 -26.60 -3.17 22.95
CA THR A 40 -25.53 -2.64 22.10
C THR A 40 -24.39 -2.08 22.94
N VAL A 41 -24.68 -1.31 24.00
CA VAL A 41 -23.63 -0.79 24.91
C VAL A 41 -22.84 -1.93 25.54
N LEU A 42 -23.51 -2.97 26.04
CA LEU A 42 -22.85 -4.14 26.62
C LEU A 42 -22.01 -4.88 25.56
N PHE A 43 -22.54 -5.06 24.35
CA PHE A 43 -21.78 -5.68 23.25
C PHE A 43 -20.53 -4.88 22.89
N VAL A 44 -20.66 -3.56 22.69
CA VAL A 44 -19.53 -2.68 22.38
C VAL A 44 -18.51 -2.73 23.52
N GLN A 45 -18.94 -2.71 24.78
CA GLN A 45 -18.02 -2.85 25.92
C GLN A 45 -17.23 -4.15 25.88
N THR A 46 -17.81 -5.26 25.43
CA THR A 46 -17.06 -6.53 25.32
C THR A 46 -15.93 -6.48 24.28
N LEU A 47 -16.05 -5.66 23.22
CA LEU A 47 -15.01 -5.51 22.20
C LEU A 47 -13.77 -4.76 22.73
N PHE A 48 -13.91 -4.00 23.82
CA PHE A 48 -12.80 -3.29 24.47
C PHE A 48 -12.17 -4.08 25.63
N VAL A 49 -12.72 -5.25 25.98
CA VAL A 49 -12.09 -6.13 26.98
C VAL A 49 -10.98 -6.91 26.31
N ALA A 50 -9.73 -6.67 26.73
CA ALA A 50 -8.59 -7.40 26.21
C ALA A 50 -8.73 -8.91 26.48
N PRO A 51 -8.43 -9.76 25.48
CA PRO A 51 -8.49 -11.20 25.63
C PRO A 51 -7.47 -11.70 26.66
N GLN A 52 -7.88 -12.60 27.56
CA GLN A 52 -6.96 -13.22 28.52
C GLN A 52 -6.18 -14.35 27.85
N MET A 53 -5.14 -14.00 27.12
CA MET A 53 -4.19 -14.94 26.53
C MET A 53 -2.95 -15.00 27.41
N ARG A 54 -2.45 -16.22 27.67
CA ARG A 54 -1.17 -16.42 28.34
C ARG A 54 -0.20 -17.02 27.33
N VAL A 55 0.65 -16.16 26.76
CA VAL A 55 1.82 -16.62 26.02
C VAL A 55 2.87 -17.06 27.04
N PRO A 56 3.42 -18.29 26.94
CA PRO A 56 4.59 -18.68 27.73
C PRO A 56 5.68 -17.60 27.70
N PHE A 57 6.23 -17.23 28.85
CA PHE A 57 7.23 -16.15 28.97
C PHE A 57 8.46 -16.39 28.06
N SER A 58 8.82 -17.67 27.84
CA SER A 58 9.89 -18.07 26.91
C SER A 58 9.66 -17.65 25.45
N LEU A 59 8.41 -17.46 25.03
CA LEU A 59 8.07 -17.02 23.67
C LEU A 59 8.01 -15.49 23.54
N ARG A 60 8.17 -14.74 24.65
CA ARG A 60 8.01 -13.28 24.72
C ARG A 60 9.31 -12.53 24.98
N GLN A 61 10.40 -13.22 25.33
CA GLN A 61 11.61 -12.61 25.87
C GLN A 61 12.77 -12.72 24.87
N LEU A 62 12.84 -11.84 23.87
CA LEU A 62 14.01 -11.74 22.97
C LEU A 62 14.98 -10.63 23.43
N LYS A 63 14.47 -9.53 24.00
CA LYS A 63 15.30 -8.45 24.54
C LYS A 63 16.13 -8.92 25.74
N GLY A 64 17.45 -8.86 25.61
CA GLY A 64 18.41 -9.14 26.68
C GLY A 64 18.79 -10.62 26.86
N GLN A 65 18.57 -11.47 25.85
CA GLN A 65 19.14 -12.83 25.80
C GLN A 65 20.66 -12.81 25.56
N LEU A 66 21.14 -11.78 24.85
CA LEU A 66 22.54 -11.60 24.57
C LEU A 66 23.32 -11.17 25.82
N LYS A 67 24.55 -11.65 25.96
CA LYS A 67 25.42 -11.33 27.08
C LYS A 67 26.82 -10.97 26.61
N ALA A 68 27.26 -9.75 26.90
CA ALA A 68 28.58 -9.29 26.50
C ALA A 68 29.71 -10.20 27.03
N LEU A 69 30.70 -10.43 26.18
CA LEU A 69 31.94 -11.14 26.51
C LEU A 69 33.10 -10.15 26.41
N GLN A 70 33.91 -10.06 27.47
CA GLN A 70 35.15 -9.30 27.42
C GLN A 70 36.25 -10.19 26.84
N LYS A 71 36.62 -9.92 25.59
CA LYS A 71 37.76 -10.56 24.92
C LYS A 71 38.71 -9.50 24.37
N GLU A 72 40.00 -9.75 24.56
CA GLU A 72 41.05 -8.94 23.93
C GLU A 72 41.15 -9.24 22.44
N ASN A 73 41.59 -8.24 21.68
CA ASN A 73 41.68 -8.24 20.23
C ASN A 73 42.50 -9.45 19.69
N PRO A 74 41.93 -10.35 18.87
CA PRO A 74 42.76 -11.27 18.09
C PRO A 74 43.53 -10.59 16.94
N ALA A 75 43.18 -9.35 16.54
CA ALA A 75 43.76 -8.62 15.40
C ALA A 75 45.21 -8.13 15.56
N GLY A 76 45.94 -8.61 16.57
CA GLY A 76 47.41 -8.57 16.55
C GLY A 76 48.02 -9.62 15.60
N GLN A 77 47.23 -10.62 15.19
CA GLN A 77 47.63 -11.63 14.21
C GLN A 77 47.11 -11.22 12.84
N PHE A 78 47.95 -10.55 12.04
CA PHE A 78 47.64 -10.28 10.63
C PHE A 78 47.35 -11.61 9.92
N SER A 79 46.22 -11.70 9.21
CA SER A 79 46.01 -12.79 8.27
C SER A 79 47.10 -12.73 7.21
N PRO A 80 47.68 -13.85 6.75
CA PRO A 80 48.58 -13.86 5.59
C PRO A 80 47.96 -13.22 4.35
N VAL A 81 46.62 -13.19 4.26
CA VAL A 81 45.82 -12.55 3.21
C VAL A 81 45.90 -11.01 3.29
N SER A 82 46.01 -10.45 4.50
CA SER A 82 46.10 -9.01 4.76
C SER A 82 47.32 -8.30 4.12
N LEU A 83 48.32 -9.06 3.66
CA LEU A 83 49.56 -8.55 3.05
C LEU A 83 49.68 -8.88 1.56
N LEU A 84 48.60 -9.31 0.88
CA LEU A 84 48.61 -9.62 -0.55
C LEU A 84 49.06 -8.44 -1.43
N TRP A 85 48.74 -7.21 -1.03
CA TRP A 85 49.15 -5.99 -1.73
C TRP A 85 50.68 -5.88 -1.88
N GLN A 86 51.48 -6.43 -0.95
CA GLN A 86 52.94 -6.41 -1.05
C GLN A 86 53.43 -7.29 -2.21
N LYS A 87 52.82 -8.47 -2.39
CA LYS A 87 53.15 -9.39 -3.50
C LYS A 87 52.75 -8.77 -4.83
N PHE A 88 51.55 -8.20 -4.90
CA PHE A 88 51.06 -7.56 -6.12
C PHE A 88 51.92 -6.33 -6.50
N GLY A 89 52.26 -5.48 -5.53
CA GLY A 89 53.15 -4.34 -5.75
C GLY A 89 54.52 -4.76 -6.31
N GLN A 90 55.10 -5.84 -5.79
CA GLN A 90 56.37 -6.39 -6.31
C GLN A 90 56.22 -6.91 -7.75
N ALA A 91 55.13 -7.61 -8.08
CA ALA A 91 54.86 -8.11 -9.42
C ALA A 91 54.72 -6.96 -10.43
N ARG A 92 53.92 -5.95 -10.11
CA ARG A 92 53.71 -4.76 -10.96
C ARG A 92 55.01 -3.97 -11.19
N GLN A 93 55.86 -3.85 -10.16
CA GLN A 93 57.18 -3.22 -10.30
C GLN A 93 58.15 -4.06 -11.14
N ALA A 94 58.07 -5.39 -11.11
CA ALA A 94 58.88 -6.27 -11.94
C ALA A 94 58.46 -6.20 -13.42
N GLU A 95 57.16 -6.15 -13.70
CA GLU A 95 56.60 -6.01 -15.05
C GLU A 95 56.98 -4.67 -15.70
N LYS A 96 56.84 -3.55 -14.95
CA LYS A 96 57.32 -2.22 -15.39
C LYS A 96 58.83 -2.16 -15.66
N LYS A 97 59.64 -3.05 -15.06
CA LYS A 97 61.08 -3.15 -15.34
C LYS A 97 61.40 -3.97 -16.60
N LEU A 98 60.51 -4.88 -17.01
CA LEU A 98 60.63 -5.72 -18.20
C LEU A 98 60.18 -4.98 -19.47
N VAL A 99 59.13 -4.16 -19.36
CA VAL A 99 58.62 -3.32 -20.45
C VAL A 99 59.39 -1.99 -20.44
N GLY A 100 60.42 -1.86 -21.29
CA GLY A 100 61.15 -0.59 -21.45
C GLY A 100 60.25 0.58 -21.91
N PRO A 101 60.72 1.84 -21.86
CA PRO A 101 59.91 3.00 -22.17
C PRO A 101 59.46 2.98 -23.63
N THR A 102 58.20 2.61 -23.86
CA THR A 102 57.59 2.57 -25.19
C THR A 102 56.73 3.81 -25.38
N PRO A 103 56.73 4.48 -26.56
CA PRO A 103 55.96 5.69 -26.76
C PRO A 103 54.46 5.37 -26.75
N THR A 104 53.73 5.93 -25.79
CA THR A 104 52.27 5.82 -25.70
C THR A 104 51.63 6.49 -26.93
N PRO A 105 50.67 5.85 -27.63
CA PRO A 105 49.89 6.50 -28.67
C PRO A 105 49.13 7.71 -28.09
N PRO A 106 48.76 8.72 -28.89
CA PRO A 106 47.98 9.84 -28.40
C PRO A 106 46.60 9.33 -27.95
N ALA A 107 46.30 9.46 -26.66
CA ALA A 107 45.00 9.14 -26.10
C ALA A 107 43.89 9.85 -26.89
N ARG A 108 42.82 9.11 -27.22
CA ARG A 108 41.60 9.71 -27.78
C ARG A 108 41.13 10.83 -26.83
N PRO A 109 40.59 11.95 -27.35
CA PRO A 109 40.16 13.06 -26.50
C PRO A 109 39.03 12.60 -25.56
N ARG A 110 39.40 12.30 -24.31
CA ARG A 110 38.47 11.93 -23.25
C ARG A 110 37.53 13.11 -22.96
N LYS A 111 36.26 12.82 -22.69
CA LYS A 111 35.33 13.81 -22.13
C LYS A 111 35.95 14.27 -20.81
N LYS A 112 36.25 15.56 -20.66
CA LYS A 112 36.85 16.08 -19.42
C LYS A 112 35.94 15.71 -18.25
N SER A 113 36.45 14.87 -17.35
CA SER A 113 35.80 14.58 -16.07
C SER A 113 35.43 15.90 -15.37
N PRO A 114 34.22 16.02 -14.81
CA PRO A 114 33.87 17.18 -14.01
C PRO A 114 34.93 17.42 -12.93
N GLY A 115 35.29 18.67 -12.66
CA GLY A 115 36.29 19.01 -11.65
C GLY A 115 35.86 18.75 -10.19
N ASN A 116 34.69 18.14 -9.96
CA ASN A 116 34.11 17.88 -8.66
C ASN A 116 34.33 16.41 -8.25
N GLU A 117 34.55 16.18 -6.95
CA GLU A 117 34.68 14.84 -6.36
C GLU A 117 33.45 13.97 -6.68
N VAL A 118 33.67 12.81 -7.27
CA VAL A 118 32.62 11.81 -7.47
C VAL A 118 32.27 11.18 -6.12
N ARG A 119 30.98 11.11 -5.84
CA ARG A 119 30.38 10.43 -4.68
C ARG A 119 29.35 9.45 -5.20
N LEU A 120 29.78 8.21 -5.38
CA LEU A 120 28.96 7.08 -5.83
C LEU A 120 28.31 6.43 -4.60
N ALA A 121 27.08 5.94 -4.74
CA ALA A 121 26.42 5.19 -3.67
C ALA A 121 25.80 3.93 -4.26
N PHE A 122 26.17 2.76 -3.73
CA PHE A 122 25.58 1.48 -4.12
C PHE A 122 24.19 1.32 -3.51
N TYR A 123 23.24 0.87 -4.32
CA TYR A 123 21.82 0.73 -3.97
C TYR A 123 21.38 -0.72 -4.17
N THR A 124 20.87 -1.32 -3.10
CA THR A 124 20.35 -2.69 -3.12
C THR A 124 18.91 -2.68 -3.60
N ASN A 125 18.60 -3.48 -4.63
CA ASN A 125 17.24 -3.51 -5.15
C ASN A 125 16.30 -4.25 -4.18
N GLY A 126 15.11 -3.69 -3.92
CA GLY A 126 14.13 -4.26 -3.00
C GLY A 126 14.39 -3.99 -1.50
N ASP A 127 15.57 -3.50 -1.14
CA ASP A 127 15.88 -3.09 0.24
C ASP A 127 15.21 -1.74 0.58
N PRO A 128 14.24 -1.71 1.53
CA PRO A 128 13.58 -0.47 1.92
C PRO A 128 14.55 0.54 2.56
N TYR A 129 15.60 0.07 3.25
CA TYR A 129 16.56 0.93 3.94
C TYR A 129 17.46 1.68 2.94
N SER A 130 17.91 1.00 1.87
CA SER A 130 18.63 1.63 0.75
C SER A 130 17.86 2.81 0.14
N PHE A 131 16.54 2.67 -0.05
CA PHE A 131 15.71 3.74 -0.62
C PHE A 131 15.51 4.92 0.34
N ALA A 132 15.29 4.64 1.63
CA ALA A 132 15.13 5.68 2.65
C ALA A 132 16.41 6.53 2.79
N SER A 133 17.58 5.88 2.86
CA SER A 133 18.88 6.58 2.90
C SER A 133 19.09 7.43 1.64
N LEU A 134 18.81 6.88 0.44
CA LEU A 134 18.93 7.63 -0.80
C LEU A 134 18.05 8.89 -0.83
N GLU A 135 16.80 8.81 -0.37
CA GLU A 135 15.90 9.95 -0.36
C GLU A 135 16.38 11.05 0.59
N LEU A 136 16.89 10.66 1.77
CA LEU A 136 17.40 11.56 2.79
C LEU A 136 18.69 12.27 2.34
N HIS A 137 19.62 11.54 1.72
CA HIS A 137 20.97 12.01 1.41
C HIS A 137 21.21 12.33 -0.07
N ALA A 138 20.15 12.35 -0.89
CA ALA A 138 20.22 12.64 -2.32
C ALA A 138 21.03 13.90 -2.70
N GLY A 139 21.03 14.94 -1.85
CA GLY A 139 21.77 16.18 -2.09
C GLY A 139 23.29 16.04 -1.98
N GLN A 140 23.79 15.00 -1.30
CA GLN A 140 25.21 14.70 -1.15
C GLN A 140 25.71 13.70 -2.20
N ILE A 141 24.82 12.95 -2.85
CA ILE A 141 25.17 11.89 -3.80
C ILE A 141 25.28 12.47 -5.22
N THR A 142 26.32 12.06 -5.96
CA THR A 142 26.49 12.46 -7.38
C THR A 142 26.05 11.36 -8.34
N HIS A 143 26.28 10.11 -7.97
CA HIS A 143 25.96 8.93 -8.79
C HIS A 143 25.32 7.87 -7.89
N VAL A 144 24.29 7.20 -8.37
CA VAL A 144 23.69 6.05 -7.70
C VAL A 144 23.86 4.80 -8.57
N CYS A 145 24.30 3.71 -7.94
CA CYS A 145 24.60 2.44 -8.57
C CYS A 145 23.63 1.35 -8.11
N PRO A 146 22.47 1.20 -8.77
CA PRO A 146 21.51 0.16 -8.39
C PRO A 146 21.80 -1.20 -9.04
N GLU A 147 21.65 -2.27 -8.27
CA GLU A 147 21.75 -3.67 -8.71
C GLU A 147 20.59 -4.06 -9.63
N TRP A 148 20.73 -3.83 -10.94
CA TRP A 148 19.62 -4.00 -11.89
C TRP A 148 19.81 -5.09 -12.93
N MET A 149 21.06 -5.40 -13.31
CA MET A 149 21.31 -6.28 -14.44
C MET A 149 22.24 -7.43 -14.02
N THR A 150 21.79 -8.65 -14.31
CA THR A 150 22.58 -9.87 -14.06
C THR A 150 22.73 -10.66 -15.35
N VAL A 151 23.94 -11.10 -15.65
CA VAL A 151 24.22 -12.05 -16.74
C VAL A 151 23.94 -13.47 -16.26
N ILE A 152 22.88 -14.10 -16.78
CA ILE A 152 22.37 -15.37 -16.23
C ILE A 152 22.89 -16.62 -16.94
N ASN A 153 23.54 -16.47 -18.11
CA ASN A 153 24.09 -17.60 -18.87
C ASN A 153 25.16 -17.16 -19.89
N GLY A 154 25.90 -18.14 -20.42
CA GLY A 154 26.93 -17.92 -21.47
C GLY A 154 26.41 -17.52 -22.86
N MET A 155 25.09 -17.36 -23.03
CA MET A 155 24.51 -16.77 -24.25
C MET A 155 24.44 -15.24 -24.17
N GLY A 156 24.71 -14.66 -23.00
CA GLY A 156 24.58 -13.22 -22.75
C GLY A 156 23.13 -12.79 -22.52
N ASP A 157 22.26 -13.69 -22.02
CA ASP A 157 20.94 -13.27 -21.60
C ASP A 157 21.02 -12.49 -20.29
N LEU A 158 20.20 -11.45 -20.18
CA LEU A 158 20.15 -10.56 -19.02
C LEU A 158 18.86 -10.78 -18.24
N GLN A 159 18.99 -10.98 -16.93
CA GLN A 159 17.90 -10.73 -15.99
C GLN A 159 17.96 -9.26 -15.59
N VAL A 160 16.82 -8.57 -15.68
CA VAL A 160 16.70 -7.16 -15.33
C VAL A 160 15.66 -6.99 -14.24
N ASP A 161 16.08 -6.47 -13.10
CA ASP A 161 15.22 -6.17 -11.96
C ASP A 161 15.34 -4.68 -11.60
N ALA A 162 14.58 -3.85 -12.32
CA ALA A 162 14.70 -2.41 -12.21
C ALA A 162 13.67 -1.79 -11.26
N ASP A 163 14.11 -1.02 -10.26
CA ASP A 163 13.24 -0.20 -9.43
C ASP A 163 12.65 0.98 -10.23
N ALA A 164 11.34 0.93 -10.46
CA ALA A 164 10.63 1.95 -11.23
C ALA A 164 10.62 3.35 -10.56
N ARG A 165 10.94 3.46 -9.27
CA ARG A 165 10.98 4.72 -8.51
C ARG A 165 12.27 5.50 -8.80
N LEU A 166 13.40 4.80 -8.96
CA LEU A 166 14.73 5.41 -9.03
C LEU A 166 14.94 6.38 -10.20
N PRO A 167 14.56 6.07 -11.46
CA PRO A 167 14.76 7.01 -12.57
C PRO A 167 14.14 8.38 -12.32
N LYS A 168 12.96 8.41 -11.67
CA LYS A 168 12.26 9.67 -11.34
C LYS A 168 12.95 10.41 -10.21
N LEU A 169 13.36 9.70 -9.16
CA LEU A 169 14.06 10.29 -8.02
C LEU A 169 15.40 10.88 -8.45
N ALA A 170 16.24 10.09 -9.14
CA ALA A 170 17.54 10.52 -9.65
C ALA A 170 17.43 11.77 -10.54
N ALA A 171 16.49 11.77 -11.49
CA ALA A 171 16.24 12.92 -12.36
C ALA A 171 15.78 14.17 -11.59
N SER A 172 14.95 14.00 -10.55
CA SER A 172 14.46 15.12 -9.74
C SER A 172 15.53 15.77 -8.86
N LYS A 173 16.56 14.98 -8.48
CA LYS A 173 17.66 15.40 -7.60
C LYS A 173 18.95 15.73 -8.36
N GLY A 174 19.01 15.46 -9.67
CA GLY A 174 20.19 15.67 -10.49
C GLY A 174 21.30 14.64 -10.26
N ILE A 175 20.93 13.43 -9.82
CA ILE A 175 21.86 12.32 -9.58
C ILE A 175 22.02 11.53 -10.89
N ALA A 176 23.27 11.19 -11.23
CA ALA A 176 23.57 10.32 -12.36
C ALA A 176 23.27 8.87 -12.01
N LEU A 177 22.45 8.21 -12.83
CA LEU A 177 22.09 6.81 -12.65
C LEU A 177 23.11 5.92 -13.38
N MET A 178 23.75 5.01 -12.65
CA MET A 178 24.80 4.11 -13.14
C MET A 178 24.47 2.66 -12.76
N PRO A 179 23.52 1.99 -13.43
CA PRO A 179 23.09 0.63 -13.05
C PRO A 179 24.26 -0.37 -13.02
N LEU A 180 24.27 -1.25 -12.02
CA LEU A 180 25.24 -2.33 -11.87
C LEU A 180 24.90 -3.47 -12.84
N LEU A 181 25.94 -4.03 -13.47
CA LEU A 181 25.91 -5.19 -14.33
C LEU A 181 26.82 -6.28 -13.75
N THR A 182 26.22 -7.29 -13.14
CA THR A 182 26.94 -8.36 -12.42
C THR A 182 26.77 -9.74 -13.06
N ASN A 183 27.65 -10.68 -12.72
CA ASN A 183 27.50 -12.12 -12.98
C ASN A 183 27.08 -12.93 -11.73
N LEU A 184 26.59 -12.26 -10.69
CA LEU A 184 26.07 -12.90 -9.48
C LEU A 184 24.59 -13.30 -9.64
N VAL A 185 24.30 -14.60 -9.61
CA VAL A 185 22.93 -15.15 -9.66
C VAL A 185 22.58 -15.79 -8.33
N GLY A 186 21.73 -15.12 -7.53
CA GLY A 186 21.57 -15.46 -6.12
C GLY A 186 22.90 -15.26 -5.39
N ASP A 187 23.37 -16.25 -4.66
CA ASP A 187 24.70 -16.21 -3.99
C ASP A 187 25.81 -16.90 -4.80
N THR A 188 25.65 -17.04 -6.11
CA THR A 188 26.59 -17.81 -6.94
C THR A 188 27.05 -17.02 -8.16
N TRP A 189 28.34 -16.68 -8.16
CA TRP A 189 29.03 -16.10 -9.30
C TRP A 189 29.01 -17.06 -10.51
N GLN A 190 28.78 -16.50 -11.70
CA GLN A 190 28.70 -17.22 -12.96
C GLN A 190 29.86 -16.81 -13.89
N PRO A 191 31.12 -17.20 -13.59
CA PRO A 191 32.26 -16.78 -14.40
C PRO A 191 32.17 -17.29 -15.84
N GLU A 192 31.69 -18.52 -16.05
CA GLU A 192 31.55 -19.10 -17.39
C GLU A 192 30.56 -18.33 -18.25
N ALA A 193 29.60 -17.61 -17.66
CA ALA A 193 28.67 -16.77 -18.42
C ALA A 193 29.40 -15.62 -19.12
N ILE A 194 30.36 -15.00 -18.42
CA ILE A 194 31.16 -13.88 -18.92
C ILE A 194 32.25 -14.38 -19.86
N GLU A 195 32.94 -15.47 -19.50
CA GLU A 195 33.99 -16.08 -20.34
C GLU A 195 33.45 -16.51 -21.70
N ASN A 196 32.30 -17.20 -21.74
CA ASN A 196 31.66 -17.63 -22.99
C ASN A 196 31.07 -16.46 -23.79
N LEU A 197 30.73 -15.35 -23.14
CA LEU A 197 30.28 -14.14 -23.81
C LEU A 197 31.46 -13.44 -24.50
N ALA A 198 32.57 -13.26 -23.77
CA ALA A 198 33.77 -12.60 -24.26
C ALA A 198 34.45 -13.39 -25.38
N HIS A 199 34.65 -14.70 -25.19
CA HIS A 199 35.20 -15.60 -26.21
C HIS A 199 34.20 -15.95 -27.33
N GLY A 200 32.93 -15.58 -27.16
CA GLY A 200 31.84 -15.94 -28.06
C GLY A 200 31.88 -15.23 -29.43
N PRO A 201 31.05 -15.67 -30.39
CA PRO A 201 30.99 -15.05 -31.71
C PRO A 201 30.49 -13.60 -31.65
N GLN A 202 30.94 -12.78 -32.60
CA GLN A 202 30.71 -11.33 -32.62
C GLN A 202 29.23 -10.92 -32.51
N ASN A 203 28.32 -11.70 -33.11
CA ASN A 203 26.88 -11.48 -33.07
C ASN A 203 26.27 -11.66 -31.67
N ARG A 204 26.86 -12.53 -30.83
CA ARG A 204 26.44 -12.72 -29.43
C ARG A 204 26.81 -11.50 -28.60
N GLN A 205 28.06 -11.05 -28.73
CA GLN A 205 28.56 -9.83 -28.09
C GLN A 205 27.71 -8.60 -28.47
N GLU A 206 27.43 -8.41 -29.76
CA GLU A 206 26.61 -7.27 -30.23
C GLU A 206 25.18 -7.30 -29.70
N ARG A 207 24.57 -8.50 -29.62
CA ARG A 207 23.24 -8.67 -29.03
C ARG A 207 23.24 -8.30 -27.54
N PHE A 208 24.23 -8.78 -26.80
CA PHE A 208 24.41 -8.44 -25.39
C PHE A 208 24.53 -6.92 -25.20
N ILE A 209 25.45 -6.28 -25.93
CA ILE A 209 25.67 -4.82 -25.88
C ILE A 209 24.37 -4.08 -26.20
N SER A 210 23.63 -4.50 -27.23
CA SER A 210 22.35 -3.91 -27.60
C SER A 210 21.29 -4.05 -26.49
N ASN A 211 21.27 -5.18 -25.79
CA ASN A 211 20.34 -5.41 -24.68
C ASN A 211 20.67 -4.49 -23.50
N VAL A 212 21.95 -4.37 -23.12
CA VAL A 212 22.38 -3.44 -22.06
C VAL A 212 22.03 -2.00 -22.43
N LEU A 213 22.38 -1.56 -23.64
CA LEU A 213 22.05 -0.20 -24.11
C LEU A 213 20.54 0.08 -24.09
N SER A 214 19.71 -0.92 -24.39
CA SER A 214 18.25 -0.79 -24.29
C SER A 214 17.81 -0.49 -22.86
N VAL A 215 18.35 -1.19 -21.87
CA VAL A 215 18.07 -0.94 -20.44
C VAL A 215 18.51 0.48 -20.05
N LEU A 216 19.75 0.85 -20.39
CA LEU A 216 20.31 2.17 -20.07
C LEU A 216 19.50 3.32 -20.69
N ARG A 217 19.09 3.20 -21.96
CA ARG A 217 18.25 4.20 -22.65
C ARG A 217 16.88 4.35 -22.01
N ASN A 218 16.23 3.23 -21.67
CA ASN A 218 14.91 3.24 -21.03
C ASN A 218 14.95 3.93 -19.66
N ALA A 219 16.02 3.73 -18.91
CA ALA A 219 16.22 4.36 -17.60
C ALA A 219 16.79 5.79 -17.68
N LYS A 220 17.24 6.25 -18.86
CA LYS A 220 18.03 7.48 -19.04
C LYS A 220 19.30 7.49 -18.17
N ALA A 221 19.95 6.34 -18.05
CA ALA A 221 21.18 6.18 -17.30
C ALA A 221 22.34 6.97 -17.94
N ALA A 222 23.29 7.39 -17.10
CA ALA A 222 24.53 8.05 -17.50
C ALA A 222 25.58 7.05 -18.01
N GLY A 223 25.49 5.79 -17.58
CA GLY A 223 26.46 4.75 -17.89
C GLY A 223 26.10 3.44 -17.20
N VAL A 224 27.08 2.55 -17.09
CA VAL A 224 26.97 1.25 -16.41
C VAL A 224 28.20 1.01 -15.54
N VAL A 225 28.00 0.41 -14.38
CA VAL A 225 29.10 -0.13 -13.55
C VAL A 225 29.12 -1.64 -13.78
N VAL A 226 30.26 -2.18 -14.19
CA VAL A 226 30.45 -3.61 -14.45
C VAL A 226 31.15 -4.24 -13.26
N ASP A 227 30.56 -5.31 -12.73
CA ASP A 227 31.08 -6.05 -11.59
C ASP A 227 31.09 -7.54 -11.92
N TRP A 228 32.15 -7.97 -12.61
CA TRP A 228 32.33 -9.34 -13.03
C TRP A 228 33.44 -9.99 -12.23
N GLU A 229 33.09 -10.98 -11.42
CA GLU A 229 34.04 -11.64 -10.51
C GLU A 229 34.30 -13.09 -10.89
N GLN A 230 35.38 -13.63 -10.30
CA GLN A 230 35.83 -15.03 -10.43
C GLN A 230 36.20 -15.50 -11.84
N ILE A 231 36.59 -14.58 -12.72
CA ILE A 231 36.97 -14.88 -14.11
C ILE A 231 38.34 -15.58 -14.16
N ASP A 232 38.45 -16.66 -14.95
CA ASP A 232 39.74 -17.33 -15.16
C ASP A 232 40.73 -16.41 -15.90
N PRO A 233 41.94 -16.16 -15.35
CA PRO A 233 42.99 -15.36 -15.98
C PRO A 233 43.36 -15.78 -17.41
N ALA A 234 43.08 -17.03 -17.81
CA ALA A 234 43.27 -17.49 -19.19
C ALA A 234 42.47 -16.68 -20.22
N TYR A 235 41.33 -16.09 -19.84
CA TYR A 235 40.48 -15.28 -20.71
C TYR A 235 40.81 -13.79 -20.68
N LYS A 236 41.87 -13.36 -19.97
CA LYS A 236 42.29 -11.95 -19.84
C LYS A 236 42.23 -11.15 -21.15
N GLN A 237 42.76 -11.70 -22.23
CA GLN A 237 42.80 -11.01 -23.53
C GLN A 237 41.43 -10.96 -24.22
N ASP A 238 40.62 -12.01 -24.12
CA ASP A 238 39.27 -12.04 -24.66
C ASP A 238 38.36 -11.04 -23.93
N ILE A 239 38.48 -10.98 -22.60
CA ILE A 239 37.77 -10.03 -21.74
C ILE A 239 38.18 -8.60 -22.07
N ALA A 240 39.49 -8.32 -22.16
CA ALA A 240 39.98 -6.99 -22.51
C ALA A 240 39.45 -6.52 -23.88
N GLY A 241 39.50 -7.39 -24.89
CA GLY A 241 38.96 -7.09 -26.22
C GLY A 241 37.44 -6.90 -26.25
N PHE A 242 36.70 -7.64 -25.41
CA PHE A 242 35.26 -7.45 -25.31
C PHE A 242 34.90 -6.15 -24.58
N ILE A 243 35.56 -5.83 -23.47
CA ILE A 243 35.37 -4.58 -22.72
C ILE A 243 35.70 -3.38 -23.62
N ASP A 244 36.75 -3.45 -24.42
CA ASP A 244 37.11 -2.40 -25.39
C ASP A 244 35.97 -2.11 -26.37
N LYS A 245 35.44 -3.16 -27.00
CA LYS A 245 34.28 -3.08 -27.89
C LYS A 245 33.03 -2.56 -27.17
N PHE A 246 32.83 -2.96 -25.92
CA PHE A 246 31.70 -2.54 -25.12
C PHE A 246 31.77 -1.05 -24.76
N ALA A 247 32.96 -0.57 -24.38
CA ALA A 247 33.24 0.84 -24.13
C ALA A 247 32.96 1.70 -25.37
N ASP A 248 33.47 1.32 -26.54
CA ASP A 248 33.23 2.03 -27.80
C ASP A 248 31.72 2.16 -28.12
N ALA A 249 30.95 1.09 -27.87
CA ALA A 249 29.50 1.10 -28.09
C ALA A 249 28.74 1.97 -27.08
N LEU A 250 29.19 2.00 -25.82
CA LEU A 250 28.64 2.87 -24.78
C LEU A 250 28.93 4.35 -25.07
N HIS A 251 30.18 4.68 -25.41
CA HIS A 251 30.58 6.05 -25.75
C HIS A 251 29.85 6.58 -26.99
N TYR A 252 29.58 5.73 -27.97
CA TYR A 252 28.77 6.10 -29.14
C TYR A 252 27.34 6.55 -28.76
N ASP A 253 26.78 6.02 -27.68
CA ASP A 253 25.46 6.38 -27.15
C ASP A 253 25.50 7.43 -26.02
N ASP A 254 26.66 8.09 -25.83
CA ASP A 254 26.94 9.03 -24.73
C ASP A 254 26.69 8.38 -23.34
N LYS A 255 27.24 7.18 -23.14
CA LYS A 255 27.23 6.41 -21.89
C LYS A 255 28.64 6.17 -21.37
N GLU A 256 28.83 6.24 -20.06
CA GLU A 256 30.10 5.89 -19.42
C GLU A 256 30.20 4.39 -19.07
N LEU A 257 31.42 3.86 -19.06
CA LEU A 257 31.75 2.51 -18.60
C LEU A 257 32.65 2.58 -17.35
N TRP A 258 32.16 2.08 -16.23
CA TRP A 258 32.92 1.96 -14.99
C TRP A 258 33.14 0.48 -14.66
N LEU A 259 34.32 0.10 -14.18
CA LEU A 259 34.68 -1.28 -13.89
C LEU A 259 35.03 -1.45 -12.40
N CYS A 260 34.34 -2.34 -11.69
CA CYS A 260 34.68 -2.74 -10.34
C CYS A 260 35.96 -3.56 -10.32
N ILE A 261 36.79 -3.32 -9.31
CA ILE A 261 38.08 -3.96 -9.10
C ILE A 261 38.12 -4.49 -7.68
N GLN A 262 38.13 -5.81 -7.53
CA GLN A 262 38.32 -6.49 -6.26
C GLN A 262 39.83 -6.66 -5.96
N PRO A 263 40.36 -6.05 -4.89
CA PRO A 263 41.76 -6.21 -4.52
C PRO A 263 42.05 -7.62 -4.01
N GLY A 264 42.90 -8.38 -4.69
CA GLY A 264 43.21 -9.75 -4.29
C GLY A 264 43.88 -10.57 -5.38
N GLN A 265 43.69 -11.89 -5.35
CA GLN A 265 44.18 -12.81 -6.39
C GLN A 265 43.51 -12.57 -7.76
N GLU A 266 42.39 -11.86 -7.77
CA GLU A 266 41.57 -11.58 -8.94
C GLU A 266 42.16 -10.51 -9.88
N LEU A 267 43.20 -9.76 -9.46
CA LEU A 267 43.77 -8.73 -10.31
C LEU A 267 44.53 -9.27 -11.54
N ASP A 268 44.84 -10.58 -11.56
CA ASP A 268 45.62 -11.20 -12.64
C ASP A 268 44.88 -11.24 -13.98
N TYR A 269 43.53 -11.29 -13.98
CA TYR A 269 42.72 -11.33 -15.22
C TYR A 269 42.48 -9.95 -15.85
N ILE A 270 42.72 -8.85 -15.12
CA ILE A 270 42.46 -7.49 -15.62
C ILE A 270 43.70 -6.92 -16.31
N ASP A 271 43.53 -6.42 -17.54
CA ASP A 271 44.57 -5.77 -18.32
C ASP A 271 44.46 -4.25 -18.18
N PHE A 272 45.00 -3.71 -17.08
CA PHE A 272 44.92 -2.26 -16.79
C PHE A 272 45.58 -1.40 -17.87
N GLU A 273 46.65 -1.87 -18.51
CA GLU A 273 47.35 -1.09 -19.53
C GLU A 273 46.45 -0.88 -20.75
N ASN A 274 45.83 -1.97 -21.24
CA ASN A 274 44.95 -1.91 -22.40
C ASN A 274 43.59 -1.26 -22.10
N LEU A 275 43.04 -1.44 -20.89
CA LEU A 275 41.71 -0.93 -20.54
C LEU A 275 41.69 0.53 -20.10
N SER A 276 42.82 1.06 -19.59
CA SER A 276 42.89 2.41 -19.02
C SER A 276 42.55 3.54 -20.01
N ASP A 277 42.61 3.28 -21.32
CA ASP A 277 42.27 4.27 -22.34
C ASP A 277 40.78 4.39 -22.65
N ASN A 278 40.01 3.30 -22.47
CA ASN A 278 38.61 3.23 -22.88
C ASN A 278 37.63 3.05 -21.70
N VAL A 279 38.09 2.61 -20.53
CA VAL A 279 37.28 2.62 -19.30
C VAL A 279 37.26 4.03 -18.71
N ASP A 280 36.08 4.57 -18.39
CA ASP A 280 35.96 5.92 -17.85
C ASP A 280 36.41 6.00 -16.39
N ARG A 281 36.07 4.98 -15.58
CA ARG A 281 36.47 4.87 -14.17
C ARG A 281 36.72 3.44 -13.74
N PHE A 282 37.67 3.26 -12.82
CA PHE A 282 37.82 2.05 -12.03
C PHE A 282 37.23 2.28 -10.65
N VAL A 283 36.44 1.34 -10.15
CA VAL A 283 35.85 1.37 -8.81
C VAL A 283 36.55 0.31 -7.95
N ALA A 284 37.47 0.72 -7.09
CA ALA A 284 38.20 -0.22 -6.23
C ALA A 284 37.38 -0.53 -4.98
N MET A 285 37.05 -1.80 -4.76
CA MET A 285 36.26 -2.28 -3.62
C MET A 285 37.19 -2.50 -2.41
N LEU A 286 37.50 -1.44 -1.68
CA LEU A 286 38.48 -1.49 -0.57
C LEU A 286 37.81 -1.76 0.77
N PHE A 287 37.16 -2.92 0.88
CA PHE A 287 36.58 -3.49 2.11
C PHE A 287 36.61 -5.02 2.00
N ASP A 288 36.02 -5.73 2.96
CA ASP A 288 36.10 -7.20 3.08
C ASP A 288 37.56 -7.72 3.13
N GLU A 289 38.46 -7.03 3.86
CA GLU A 289 39.76 -7.62 4.22
C GLU A 289 39.57 -9.00 4.89
N THR A 290 38.54 -9.08 5.72
CA THR A 290 38.01 -10.31 6.30
C THR A 290 36.55 -10.44 5.83
N SER A 291 36.25 -11.48 5.06
CA SER A 291 34.93 -11.73 4.50
C SER A 291 34.03 -12.58 5.42
N ASP A 292 32.78 -12.77 5.02
CA ASP A 292 31.80 -13.60 5.71
C ASP A 292 32.23 -15.08 5.91
N ILE A 293 33.07 -15.62 5.04
CA ILE A 293 33.58 -16.99 5.11
C ILE A 293 34.92 -17.12 5.85
N ASP A 294 35.55 -16.00 6.19
CA ASP A 294 36.80 -15.96 6.94
C ASP A 294 36.54 -16.02 8.46
N PRO A 295 37.55 -16.36 9.29
CA PRO A 295 37.45 -16.17 10.74
C PRO A 295 37.32 -14.68 11.11
N PRO A 296 36.69 -14.33 12.26
CA PRO A 296 36.43 -12.94 12.64
C PRO A 296 37.67 -12.05 12.66
N GLY A 297 37.57 -10.85 12.07
CA GLY A 297 38.68 -9.93 11.88
C GLY A 297 38.27 -8.54 11.35
N PRO A 298 39.22 -7.62 11.18
CA PRO A 298 38.96 -6.28 10.65
C PRO A 298 38.46 -6.36 9.19
N LEU A 299 37.52 -5.47 8.85
CA LEU A 299 36.92 -5.41 7.51
C LEU A 299 37.71 -4.51 6.56
N GLY A 300 38.50 -3.59 7.10
CA GLY A 300 39.35 -2.67 6.36
C GLY A 300 40.39 -2.08 7.32
N SER A 301 41.38 -2.88 7.72
CA SER A 301 42.45 -2.39 8.58
C SER A 301 43.29 -1.34 7.85
N ARG A 302 43.77 -0.35 8.60
CA ARG A 302 44.63 0.72 8.09
C ARG A 302 45.73 0.22 7.14
N SER A 303 46.50 -0.79 7.56
CA SER A 303 47.64 -1.29 6.78
C SER A 303 47.23 -1.95 5.47
N TRP A 304 46.08 -2.63 5.46
CA TRP A 304 45.55 -3.28 4.27
C TRP A 304 44.99 -2.24 3.29
N PHE A 305 44.16 -1.32 3.80
CA PHE A 305 43.52 -0.26 3.02
C PHE A 305 44.55 0.64 2.34
N GLU A 306 45.50 1.20 3.12
CA GLU A 306 46.54 2.08 2.58
C GLU A 306 47.48 1.35 1.61
N GLY A 307 47.77 0.07 1.89
CA GLY A 307 48.58 -0.78 1.03
C GLY A 307 47.97 -0.93 -0.37
N TRP A 308 46.70 -1.33 -0.44
CA TRP A 308 45.99 -1.46 -1.72
C TRP A 308 45.76 -0.12 -2.42
N LEU A 309 45.35 0.90 -1.68
CA LEU A 309 45.16 2.24 -2.22
C LEU A 309 46.43 2.75 -2.90
N HIS A 310 47.58 2.61 -2.23
CA HIS A 310 48.86 3.00 -2.80
C HIS A 310 49.17 2.21 -4.08
N VAL A 311 49.05 0.89 -4.02
CA VAL A 311 49.40 -0.02 -5.12
C VAL A 311 48.54 0.20 -6.37
N LEU A 312 47.25 0.47 -6.23
CA LEU A 312 46.34 0.72 -7.36
C LEU A 312 46.65 2.06 -8.04
N LEU A 313 46.89 3.10 -7.23
CA LEU A 313 47.11 4.46 -7.70
C LEU A 313 48.55 4.70 -8.19
N GLU A 314 49.52 3.89 -7.77
CA GLU A 314 50.92 4.07 -8.14
C GLU A 314 51.15 3.94 -9.66
N GLY A 315 51.41 5.08 -10.30
CA GLY A 315 51.68 5.18 -11.74
C GLY A 315 50.45 4.97 -12.62
N SER A 316 49.24 5.19 -12.09
CA SER A 316 47.99 5.32 -12.86
C SER A 316 47.46 6.75 -12.83
N ASP A 317 46.44 7.07 -13.63
CA ASP A 317 45.71 8.34 -13.50
C ASP A 317 44.78 8.28 -12.29
N THR A 318 45.18 8.89 -11.18
CA THR A 318 44.41 8.83 -9.92
C THR A 318 43.00 9.39 -10.07
N LYS A 319 42.73 10.27 -11.05
CA LYS A 319 41.38 10.81 -11.33
C LYS A 319 40.44 9.80 -11.97
N GLN A 320 40.96 8.69 -12.48
CA GLN A 320 40.17 7.58 -13.01
C GLN A 320 39.64 6.66 -11.90
N TRP A 321 40.22 6.71 -10.70
CA TRP A 321 39.87 5.80 -9.60
C TRP A 321 38.80 6.39 -8.68
N ILE A 322 37.76 5.60 -8.44
CA ILE A 322 36.76 5.78 -7.40
C ILE A 322 37.04 4.70 -6.35
N ILE A 323 37.18 5.09 -5.08
CA ILE A 323 37.48 4.15 -4.01
C ILE A 323 36.22 3.85 -3.23
N ALA A 324 35.72 2.63 -3.30
CA ALA A 324 34.55 2.20 -2.54
C ALA A 324 34.94 1.85 -1.11
N LEU A 325 34.19 2.42 -0.16
CA LEU A 325 34.37 2.30 1.28
C LEU A 325 33.18 1.54 1.85
N GLY A 326 33.45 0.56 2.70
CA GLY A 326 32.42 -0.25 3.34
C GLY A 326 31.67 0.54 4.41
N SER A 327 30.38 0.24 4.57
CA SER A 327 29.52 0.86 5.58
C SER A 327 28.56 -0.16 6.19
N TYR A 328 29.10 -1.26 6.68
CA TYR A 328 28.38 -2.40 7.27
C TYR A 328 29.25 -3.09 8.32
N GLY A 329 28.77 -4.20 8.86
CA GLY A 329 29.53 -5.11 9.70
C GLY A 329 29.22 -6.57 9.40
N TYR A 330 29.89 -7.47 10.12
CA TYR A 330 29.57 -8.89 10.15
C TYR A 330 29.40 -9.36 11.59
N ASP A 331 28.44 -10.27 11.80
CA ASP A 331 28.27 -11.04 13.03
C ASP A 331 28.65 -12.51 12.76
N TRP A 332 29.81 -12.91 13.27
CA TRP A 332 30.25 -14.30 13.20
C TRP A 332 29.76 -15.08 14.40
N THR A 333 28.95 -16.10 14.14
CA THR A 333 28.76 -17.18 15.12
C THR A 333 29.97 -18.10 15.12
N ILE A 334 30.70 -18.18 16.23
CA ILE A 334 31.94 -18.95 16.32
C ILE A 334 31.66 -20.45 16.11
N GLY A 335 32.25 -21.00 15.05
CA GLY A 335 32.10 -22.41 14.67
C GLY A 335 31.15 -22.64 13.49
N GLU A 336 30.38 -21.64 13.08
CA GLU A 336 29.60 -21.67 11.85
C GLU A 336 30.50 -21.37 10.63
N LYS A 337 30.00 -21.66 9.42
CA LYS A 337 30.78 -21.54 8.17
C LYS A 337 30.72 -20.15 7.52
N LYS A 338 29.75 -19.33 7.87
CA LYS A 338 29.45 -18.05 7.23
C LYS A 338 28.94 -17.07 8.29
N ALA A 339 29.41 -15.83 8.25
CA ALA A 339 28.90 -14.74 9.06
C ALA A 339 27.63 -14.14 8.47
N GLU A 340 26.85 -13.49 9.34
CA GLU A 340 25.73 -12.66 8.94
C GLU A 340 26.23 -11.26 8.58
N LEU A 341 25.86 -10.73 7.41
CA LEU A 341 26.10 -9.34 7.03
C LEU A 341 25.09 -8.46 7.77
N ILE A 342 25.58 -7.47 8.52
CA ILE A 342 24.75 -6.63 9.38
C ILE A 342 24.95 -5.15 9.10
N THR A 343 23.94 -4.34 9.35
CA THR A 343 24.02 -2.88 9.24
C THR A 343 24.66 -2.24 10.48
N PHE A 344 25.11 -0.99 10.37
CA PHE A 344 25.59 -0.24 11.53
C PHE A 344 24.51 -0.13 12.64
N PRO A 345 23.25 0.27 12.35
CA PRO A 345 22.18 0.27 13.35
C PRO A 345 21.96 -1.09 14.02
N GLU A 346 22.02 -2.18 13.27
CA GLU A 346 21.89 -3.54 13.82
C GLU A 346 23.07 -3.92 14.74
N ALA A 347 24.30 -3.55 14.39
CA ALA A 347 25.46 -3.72 15.27
C ALA A 347 25.26 -2.97 16.61
N MET A 348 24.70 -1.76 16.57
CA MET A 348 24.36 -1.00 17.78
C MET A 348 23.26 -1.68 18.59
N SER A 349 22.19 -2.17 17.94
CA SER A 349 21.11 -2.92 18.60
C SER A 349 21.65 -4.18 19.28
N ARG A 350 22.51 -4.98 18.60
CA ARG A 350 23.19 -6.15 19.19
C ARG A 350 24.04 -5.76 20.40
N ALA A 351 24.85 -4.70 20.30
CA ALA A 351 25.67 -4.21 21.41
C ALA A 351 24.82 -3.80 22.63
N ASN A 352 23.73 -3.07 22.40
CA ASN A 352 22.83 -2.64 23.46
C ASN A 352 22.10 -3.83 24.10
N ASN A 353 21.61 -4.78 23.29
CA ASN A 353 20.95 -6.00 23.75
C ASN A 353 21.89 -6.87 24.58
N ALA A 354 23.15 -6.99 24.17
CA ALA A 354 24.20 -7.70 24.89
C ALA A 354 24.71 -6.94 26.13
N LYS A 355 24.29 -5.69 26.33
CA LYS A 355 24.78 -4.78 27.37
C LYS A 355 26.30 -4.59 27.31
N VAL A 356 26.83 -4.44 26.10
CA VAL A 356 28.24 -4.11 25.88
C VAL A 356 28.53 -2.76 26.50
N GLU A 357 29.52 -2.70 27.39
CA GLU A 357 29.85 -1.47 28.12
C GLU A 357 30.58 -0.44 27.25
N SER A 358 31.43 -0.90 26.33
CA SER A 358 32.16 -0.04 25.39
C SER A 358 32.76 -0.83 24.24
N ALA A 359 32.95 -0.15 23.10
CA ALA A 359 33.78 -0.58 21.98
C ALA A 359 34.80 0.53 21.65
N GLU A 360 35.96 0.17 21.11
CA GLU A 360 37.05 1.12 20.82
C GLU A 360 37.43 1.09 19.34
N ILE A 361 37.68 2.28 18.78
CA ILE A 361 38.26 2.48 17.45
C ILE A 361 39.68 2.97 17.68
N LYS A 362 40.66 2.07 17.51
CA LYS A 362 42.07 2.38 17.78
C LYS A 362 43.00 1.56 16.89
N ALA A 363 44.27 1.97 16.88
CA ALA A 363 45.34 1.21 16.24
C ALA A 363 45.40 -0.26 16.75
N PRO A 364 45.82 -1.21 15.90
CA PRO A 364 46.31 -1.01 14.54
C PRO A 364 45.22 -1.01 13.45
N SER A 365 43.99 -1.48 13.73
CA SER A 365 42.95 -1.65 12.71
C SER A 365 42.10 -0.41 12.48
N TYR A 366 41.74 0.34 13.53
CA TYR A 366 40.71 1.40 13.50
C TYR A 366 39.34 0.91 13.03
N ASN A 367 39.03 -0.37 13.24
CA ASN A 367 37.67 -0.90 13.08
C ASN A 367 37.16 -1.32 14.47
N PRO A 368 35.98 -0.87 14.91
CA PRO A 368 35.38 -1.28 16.16
C PRO A 368 34.87 -2.72 16.13
N TYR A 369 34.88 -3.36 17.30
CA TYR A 369 34.38 -4.72 17.48
C TYR A 369 33.88 -4.94 18.91
N PHE A 370 33.06 -5.98 19.09
CA PHE A 370 32.67 -6.50 20.39
C PHE A 370 32.31 -7.99 20.29
N TYR A 371 32.25 -8.66 21.44
CA TYR A 371 31.85 -10.07 21.53
C TYR A 371 30.65 -10.21 22.45
N PHE A 372 29.77 -11.16 22.15
CA PHE A 372 28.67 -11.52 23.02
C PHE A 372 28.36 -13.02 22.93
N GLU A 373 27.52 -13.49 23.85
CA GLU A 373 27.02 -14.85 23.96
C GLU A 373 25.51 -14.82 23.72
N ASP A 374 25.02 -15.64 22.80
CA ASP A 374 23.60 -15.92 22.59
C ASP A 374 23.31 -17.39 22.93
N GLY A 375 22.62 -17.64 24.04
CA GLY A 375 22.49 -18.98 24.59
C GLY A 375 23.85 -19.61 24.91
N ASP A 376 24.22 -20.65 24.17
CA ASP A 376 25.53 -21.33 24.26
C ASP A 376 26.47 -21.00 23.08
N LYS A 377 26.05 -20.11 22.17
CA LYS A 377 26.82 -19.71 20.99
C LYS A 377 27.56 -18.41 21.26
N GLU A 378 28.84 -18.39 20.90
CA GLU A 378 29.65 -17.17 20.96
C GLU A 378 29.57 -16.42 19.63
N HIS A 379 29.48 -15.10 19.72
CA HIS A 379 29.41 -14.19 18.60
C HIS A 379 30.54 -13.16 18.62
N ALA A 380 31.04 -12.83 17.44
CA ALA A 380 32.04 -11.78 17.23
C ALA A 380 31.49 -10.78 16.20
N VAL A 381 31.36 -9.52 16.60
CA VAL A 381 30.87 -8.46 15.72
C VAL A 381 32.00 -7.51 15.40
N TRP A 382 32.26 -7.31 14.10
CA TRP A 382 33.11 -6.22 13.58
C TRP A 382 32.27 -5.35 12.66
N PHE A 383 32.44 -4.04 12.73
CA PHE A 383 31.63 -3.11 11.95
C PHE A 383 32.42 -1.86 11.58
N LEU A 384 31.91 -1.13 10.59
CA LEU A 384 32.47 0.14 10.13
C LEU A 384 31.56 1.29 10.55
N ASP A 385 32.16 2.40 10.95
CA ASP A 385 31.45 3.60 11.40
C ASP A 385 32.00 4.86 10.74
N VAL A 386 31.44 6.03 11.07
CA VAL A 386 31.93 7.30 10.49
C VAL A 386 33.40 7.58 10.82
N VAL A 387 33.95 7.05 11.92
CA VAL A 387 35.34 7.29 12.32
C VAL A 387 36.26 6.50 11.41
N THR A 388 35.96 5.22 11.17
CA THR A 388 36.68 4.41 10.17
C THR A 388 36.57 5.05 8.79
N PHE A 389 35.36 5.40 8.35
CA PHE A 389 35.12 6.03 7.06
C PHE A 389 35.90 7.34 6.87
N LEU A 390 35.96 8.21 7.88
CA LEU A 390 36.72 9.47 7.80
C LEU A 390 38.22 9.26 7.68
N ASN A 391 38.77 8.25 8.37
CA ASN A 391 40.18 7.89 8.23
C ASN A 391 40.49 7.41 6.81
N GLU A 392 39.67 6.53 6.25
CA GLU A 392 39.84 6.02 4.88
C GLU A 392 39.64 7.13 3.83
N LEU A 393 38.58 7.92 3.97
CA LEU A 393 38.27 9.04 3.08
C LEU A 393 39.39 10.09 3.06
N ARG A 394 40.07 10.31 4.19
CA ARG A 394 41.26 11.18 4.23
C ARG A 394 42.34 10.66 3.28
N GLU A 395 42.67 9.38 3.35
CA GLU A 395 43.69 8.76 2.50
C GLU A 395 43.31 8.81 1.02
N VAL A 396 42.05 8.51 0.69
CA VAL A 396 41.51 8.63 -0.69
C VAL A 396 41.70 10.05 -1.24
N ARG A 397 41.40 11.06 -0.41
CA ARG A 397 41.52 12.48 -0.76
C ARG A 397 42.96 12.96 -0.83
N ASP A 398 43.86 12.42 -0.02
CA ASP A 398 45.29 12.75 -0.01
C ASP A 398 46.02 12.16 -1.22
N GLN A 399 45.63 10.95 -1.65
CA GLN A 399 46.07 10.36 -2.92
C GLN A 399 45.40 10.99 -4.15
N LYS A 400 44.49 11.96 -3.94
CA LYS A 400 43.79 12.74 -4.97
C LYS A 400 43.00 11.89 -5.95
N ALA A 401 42.38 10.80 -5.49
CA ALA A 401 41.48 9.97 -6.29
C ALA A 401 40.38 10.80 -6.99
N GLY A 402 39.73 10.22 -7.99
CA GLY A 402 38.59 10.83 -8.69
C GLY A 402 37.36 11.02 -7.79
N GLY A 403 37.25 10.18 -6.76
CA GLY A 403 36.18 10.23 -5.77
C GLY A 403 36.15 9.00 -4.88
N PHE A 404 35.04 8.82 -4.19
CA PHE A 404 34.77 7.62 -3.38
C PHE A 404 33.38 7.06 -3.70
N ALA A 405 33.16 5.81 -3.31
CA ALA A 405 31.85 5.18 -3.30
C ALA A 405 31.49 4.71 -1.87
N LEU A 406 30.21 4.72 -1.53
CA LEU A 406 29.70 4.11 -0.31
C LEU A 406 29.06 2.75 -0.64
N TYR A 407 29.53 1.68 0.00
CA TYR A 407 28.97 0.33 -0.11
C TYR A 407 28.44 -0.11 1.26
N ARG A 408 27.14 -0.02 1.54
CA ARG A 408 26.03 0.38 0.65
C ARG A 408 25.03 1.29 1.38
N LEU A 409 24.14 1.92 0.62
CA LEU A 409 23.06 2.74 1.19
C LEU A 409 22.16 1.91 2.10
N GLY A 410 21.69 2.51 3.18
CA GLY A 410 20.81 1.89 4.16
C GLY A 410 21.54 1.14 5.27
N SER A 411 22.82 0.78 5.10
CA SER A 411 23.59 0.05 6.10
C SER A 411 24.52 0.95 6.94
N GLU A 412 24.72 2.20 6.54
CA GLU A 412 25.77 3.07 7.05
C GLU A 412 25.51 3.67 8.44
N ASP A 413 26.58 4.16 9.09
CA ASP A 413 26.46 5.14 10.19
C ASP A 413 25.84 6.43 9.61
N PRO A 414 24.65 6.88 10.09
CA PRO A 414 23.98 8.06 9.53
C PRO A 414 24.83 9.32 9.54
N ALA A 415 25.81 9.42 10.47
CA ALA A 415 26.71 10.56 10.56
C ALA A 415 27.67 10.68 9.34
N ILE A 416 27.84 9.64 8.52
CA ILE A 416 28.76 9.64 7.37
C ILE A 416 28.47 10.79 6.41
N TRP A 417 27.21 11.01 6.09
CA TRP A 417 26.81 12.04 5.13
C TRP A 417 27.07 13.45 5.63
N ASP A 418 26.85 13.69 6.93
CA ASP A 418 27.12 14.97 7.59
C ASP A 418 28.60 15.20 7.84
N ALA A 419 29.38 14.12 7.94
CA ALA A 419 30.82 14.16 8.14
C ALA A 419 31.64 14.48 6.88
N LEU A 420 31.03 14.49 5.69
CA LEU A 420 31.78 14.68 4.43
C LEU A 420 32.56 16.00 4.35
N SER A 421 32.14 17.03 5.09
CA SER A 421 32.81 18.34 5.18
C SER A 421 33.93 18.43 6.22
N VAL A 422 34.17 17.35 6.99
CA VAL A 422 35.21 17.33 8.02
C VAL A 422 36.60 17.56 7.39
N PRO A 423 37.42 18.48 7.93
CA PRO A 423 38.78 18.72 7.45
C PRO A 423 39.69 17.50 7.61
N ARG A 424 40.64 17.34 6.67
CA ARG A 424 41.59 16.20 6.64
C ARG A 424 42.53 16.11 7.83
N ASP A 425 42.80 17.24 8.49
CA ASP A 425 43.66 17.30 9.69
C ASP A 425 42.87 17.06 10.99
N PHE A 426 41.59 16.71 10.87
CA PHE A 426 40.65 16.48 11.97
C PHE A 426 40.60 17.60 13.01
N LYS A 427 41.00 18.83 12.63
CA LYS A 427 40.77 20.04 13.43
C LYS A 427 39.33 20.49 13.27
N ILE A 428 38.44 19.75 13.90
CA ILE A 428 37.01 20.01 13.92
C ILE A 428 36.67 21.02 15.02
N ASP A 429 35.75 21.92 14.72
CA ASP A 429 35.14 22.80 15.71
C ASP A 429 34.25 21.99 16.68
N ASN A 430 33.84 22.62 17.79
CA ASN A 430 33.05 21.93 18.81
C ASN A 430 31.68 21.46 18.32
N GLN A 431 31.05 22.15 17.37
CA GLN A 431 29.73 21.76 16.86
C GLN A 431 29.86 20.52 15.98
N THR A 432 30.81 20.51 15.04
CA THR A 432 31.13 19.34 14.22
C THR A 432 31.57 18.15 15.07
N ARG A 433 32.32 18.39 16.16
CA ARG A 433 32.69 17.32 17.09
C ARG A 433 31.46 16.72 17.78
N GLN A 434 30.54 17.55 18.25
CA GLN A 434 29.33 17.08 18.91
C GLN A 434 28.45 16.25 17.97
N SER A 435 28.31 16.64 16.70
CA SER A 435 27.53 15.86 15.73
C SER A 435 28.15 14.50 15.42
N LEU A 436 29.47 14.35 15.56
CA LEU A 436 30.12 13.04 15.43
C LEU A 436 30.12 12.24 16.73
N GLU A 437 30.16 12.89 17.89
CA GLU A 437 30.19 12.24 19.21
C GLU A 437 28.80 11.79 19.70
N ILE A 438 27.73 12.44 19.26
CA ILE A 438 26.35 12.01 19.51
C ILE A 438 25.93 11.05 18.39
N LEU A 439 25.46 9.87 18.76
CA LEU A 439 24.89 8.91 17.81
C LEU A 439 23.38 9.02 17.90
N GLU A 440 22.75 9.65 16.91
CA GLU A 440 21.30 9.89 16.94
C GLU A 440 20.54 8.56 16.85
N GLY A 441 19.62 8.33 17.79
CA GLY A 441 18.67 7.22 17.71
C GLY A 441 17.57 7.55 16.72
N THR A 442 17.77 7.20 15.45
CA THR A 442 16.86 7.51 14.35
C THR A 442 15.62 6.61 14.35
N ASP A 443 14.71 6.87 13.40
CA ASP A 443 13.52 6.07 13.14
C ASP A 443 13.82 4.83 12.28
N THR A 444 15.10 4.56 12.00
CA THR A 444 15.56 3.38 11.27
C THR A 444 15.19 2.13 12.04
N ILE A 445 14.42 1.25 11.42
CA ILE A 445 14.05 -0.04 12.00
C ILE A 445 15.23 -0.99 11.81
N THR A 446 15.54 -1.77 12.83
CA THR A 446 16.62 -2.76 12.80
C THR A 446 16.09 -4.15 13.05
N ASP A 447 16.75 -5.14 12.47
CA ASP A 447 16.37 -6.54 12.58
C ASP A 447 17.45 -7.29 13.38
N VAL A 448 17.05 -8.07 14.38
CA VAL A 448 17.97 -8.86 15.22
C VAL A 448 17.48 -10.30 15.34
N GLY A 449 18.33 -11.25 14.93
CA GLY A 449 18.04 -12.69 14.96
C GLY A 449 17.45 -13.20 13.65
N ASP A 450 17.09 -14.49 13.62
CA ASP A 450 16.60 -15.18 12.42
C ASP A 450 15.18 -15.72 12.58
N GLY A 451 14.42 -15.68 11.48
CA GLY A 451 13.09 -16.28 11.35
C GLY A 451 11.96 -15.28 11.21
N GLU A 452 10.76 -15.78 10.96
CA GLU A 452 9.62 -14.96 10.52
C GLU A 452 8.66 -14.59 11.65
N ILE A 453 9.00 -14.89 12.91
CA ILE A 453 8.13 -14.56 14.04
C ILE A 453 8.81 -13.47 14.84
N VAL A 454 8.15 -12.33 15.00
CA VAL A 454 8.79 -11.13 15.52
C VAL A 454 8.19 -10.64 16.83
N THR A 455 9.05 -10.06 17.65
CA THR A 455 8.68 -9.14 18.74
C THR A 455 9.23 -7.76 18.44
N VAL A 456 8.47 -6.72 18.81
CA VAL A 456 8.81 -5.33 18.51
C VAL A 456 9.28 -4.62 19.78
N ASP A 457 10.29 -3.77 19.62
CA ASP A 457 10.69 -2.75 20.58
C ASP A 457 10.80 -1.39 19.89
N GLU A 458 9.92 -0.45 20.27
CA GLU A 458 9.93 0.90 19.70
C GLU A 458 10.89 1.87 20.42
N SER A 459 11.69 1.38 21.38
CA SER A 459 12.59 2.21 22.20
C SER A 459 13.60 2.96 21.32
N ARG A 460 13.80 4.24 21.66
CA ARG A 460 14.79 5.11 21.03
C ARG A 460 15.57 5.88 22.06
N SER A 461 16.88 5.92 21.90
CA SER A 461 17.71 6.83 22.66
C SER A 461 19.05 7.06 21.99
N ASP A 462 19.56 8.28 22.12
CA ASP A 462 20.86 8.62 21.55
C ASP A 462 21.99 7.87 22.25
N GLY A 463 22.95 7.44 21.45
CA GLY A 463 24.24 6.94 21.89
C GLY A 463 25.25 8.05 22.06
N ARG A 464 26.43 7.69 22.53
CA ARG A 464 27.57 8.60 22.65
C ARG A 464 28.88 7.87 22.44
N ARG A 465 29.76 8.47 21.65
CA ARG A 465 31.19 8.16 21.59
C ARG A 465 32.02 9.39 21.93
N ASN A 466 33.24 9.17 22.37
CA ASN A 466 34.25 10.23 22.49
C ASN A 466 35.27 10.06 21.38
N LEU A 467 35.69 11.17 20.76
CA LEU A 467 36.66 11.18 19.68
C LEU A 467 37.98 11.80 20.12
N ALA A 468 39.08 11.23 19.68
CA ALA A 468 40.43 11.74 19.86
C ALA A 468 41.22 11.59 18.56
N VAL A 469 42.26 12.40 18.37
CA VAL A 469 43.26 12.16 17.33
C VAL A 469 44.46 11.53 18.02
N ASP A 470 44.89 10.38 17.53
CA ASP A 470 46.04 9.66 18.09
C ASP A 470 47.38 10.29 17.68
N PRO A 471 48.52 9.85 18.25
CA PRO A 471 49.85 10.37 17.89
C PRO A 471 50.22 10.21 16.41
N GLU A 472 49.64 9.22 15.73
CA GLU A 472 49.82 8.95 14.30
C GLU A 472 48.93 9.84 13.42
N GLY A 473 48.07 10.67 14.02
CA GLY A 473 47.19 11.61 13.34
C GLY A 473 45.86 11.03 12.89
N TYR A 474 45.48 9.82 13.31
CA TYR A 474 44.22 9.17 12.94
C TYR A 474 43.14 9.46 13.97
N LEU A 475 41.89 9.50 13.50
CA LEU A 475 40.75 9.61 14.39
C LEU A 475 40.55 8.27 15.10
N ALA A 476 40.64 8.32 16.42
CA ALA A 476 40.34 7.24 17.35
C ALA A 476 39.06 7.58 18.11
N GLY A 477 38.39 6.55 18.64
CA GLY A 477 37.15 6.74 19.35
C GLY A 477 36.85 5.67 20.38
N LYS A 478 35.96 6.01 21.32
CA LYS A 478 35.44 5.07 22.31
C LYS A 478 33.94 5.26 22.46
N TYR A 479 33.18 4.20 22.20
CA TYR A 479 31.76 4.13 22.49
C TYR A 479 31.56 4.12 24.01
N LEU A 480 30.79 5.08 24.51
CA LEU A 480 30.40 5.21 25.92
C LEU A 480 28.97 4.72 26.15
N LYS A 481 28.12 4.88 25.14
CA LYS A 481 26.73 4.43 25.12
C LYS A 481 26.37 4.10 23.67
N PHE A 482 25.79 2.93 23.43
CA PHE A 482 25.25 2.59 22.11
C PHE A 482 23.85 3.22 21.95
N PRO A 483 23.50 3.74 20.76
CA PRO A 483 22.15 4.22 20.48
C PRO A 483 21.15 3.06 20.51
N GLU A 484 19.89 3.37 20.81
CA GLU A 484 18.77 2.45 20.66
C GLU A 484 17.95 2.85 19.44
N PHE A 485 17.66 1.86 18.60
CA PHE A 485 16.79 1.99 17.43
C PHE A 485 15.55 1.12 17.63
N PRO A 486 14.41 1.48 17.00
CA PRO A 486 13.28 0.57 16.90
C PRO A 486 13.74 -0.76 16.33
N THR A 487 13.53 -1.86 17.04
CA THR A 487 14.10 -3.17 16.69
C THR A 487 12.98 -4.21 16.56
N LEU A 488 13.00 -4.95 15.45
CA LEU A 488 12.33 -6.23 15.29
C LEU A 488 13.27 -7.35 15.73
N TYR A 489 12.83 -8.15 16.68
CA TYR A 489 13.57 -9.34 17.09
C TYR A 489 12.93 -10.55 16.45
N HIS A 490 13.70 -11.26 15.63
CA HIS A 490 13.27 -12.41 14.84
C HIS A 490 13.56 -13.72 15.56
N GLN A 491 12.63 -14.66 15.42
CA GLN A 491 12.77 -16.03 15.90
C GLN A 491 12.01 -17.00 14.98
N GLY A 492 12.30 -18.29 15.14
CA GLY A 492 11.55 -19.35 14.47
C GLY A 492 12.06 -19.71 13.08
N ALA A 493 13.33 -19.43 12.77
CA ALA A 493 13.97 -19.87 11.52
C ALA A 493 13.90 -21.40 11.31
N GLY A 494 13.69 -22.19 12.38
CA GLY A 494 13.63 -23.65 12.32
C GLY A 494 14.97 -24.29 11.93
N GLY A 495 14.96 -25.61 11.71
CA GLY A 495 16.12 -26.27 11.10
C GLY A 495 16.19 -26.05 9.58
N GLU A 496 17.37 -26.21 8.98
CA GLU A 496 17.65 -26.00 7.54
C GLU A 496 16.61 -26.65 6.59
N HIS A 497 16.07 -27.81 6.98
CA HIS A 497 15.08 -28.57 6.21
C HIS A 497 13.65 -28.50 6.78
N GLN A 498 13.32 -27.52 7.62
CA GLN A 498 11.97 -27.33 8.14
C GLN A 498 11.28 -26.16 7.43
N VAL A 499 10.00 -26.32 7.12
CA VAL A 499 9.20 -25.28 6.48
C VAL A 499 7.76 -25.33 6.98
N ALA A 500 7.14 -24.19 7.25
CA ALA A 500 5.71 -24.08 7.54
C ALA A 500 4.95 -23.56 6.32
N ILE A 501 3.70 -24.01 6.16
CA ILE A 501 2.79 -23.47 5.15
C ILE A 501 1.66 -22.75 5.89
N THR A 502 1.38 -21.52 5.44
CA THR A 502 0.40 -20.63 6.02
C THR A 502 -0.60 -20.17 4.97
N PHE A 503 -1.83 -19.86 5.40
CA PHE A 503 -2.91 -19.41 4.54
C PHE A 503 -3.60 -18.16 5.11
N ASP A 504 -3.73 -17.15 4.26
CA ASP A 504 -4.34 -15.86 4.60
C ASP A 504 -5.67 -15.62 3.88
N ASP A 505 -6.40 -14.65 4.44
CA ASP A 505 -7.69 -14.08 4.06
C ASP A 505 -8.91 -14.95 4.40
N GLY A 506 -8.70 -16.21 4.73
CA GLY A 506 -9.74 -17.22 4.90
C GLY A 506 -10.74 -16.99 6.04
N PRO A 507 -11.79 -17.83 6.12
CA PRO A 507 -12.12 -18.92 5.19
C PRO A 507 -13.08 -18.53 4.05
N ASP A 508 -12.93 -19.16 2.88
CA ASP A 508 -13.84 -19.10 1.72
C ASP A 508 -14.55 -20.46 1.50
N PRO A 509 -15.87 -20.49 1.19
CA PRO A 509 -16.63 -21.73 1.10
C PRO A 509 -16.29 -22.60 -0.12
N ARG A 510 -15.59 -22.05 -1.10
CA ARG A 510 -15.16 -22.76 -2.31
C ARG A 510 -13.72 -23.21 -2.22
N TRP A 511 -12.81 -22.36 -1.76
CA TRP A 511 -11.36 -22.63 -1.85
C TRP A 511 -10.79 -23.31 -0.60
N THR A 512 -11.11 -22.83 0.61
CA THR A 512 -10.62 -23.41 1.87
C THR A 512 -10.89 -24.91 1.97
N PRO A 513 -12.09 -25.45 1.60
CA PRO A 513 -12.32 -26.90 1.64
C PRO A 513 -11.37 -27.71 0.75
N GLN A 514 -11.06 -27.20 -0.45
CA GLN A 514 -10.18 -27.89 -1.41
C GLN A 514 -8.73 -27.89 -0.90
N ILE A 515 -8.29 -26.78 -0.29
CA ILE A 515 -6.97 -26.68 0.33
C ILE A 515 -6.84 -27.67 1.50
N LEU A 516 -7.85 -27.72 2.38
CA LEU A 516 -7.89 -28.70 3.47
C LEU A 516 -7.83 -30.15 2.96
N ASP A 517 -8.55 -30.46 1.89
CA ASP A 517 -8.52 -31.80 1.28
C ASP A 517 -7.13 -32.15 0.74
N ILE A 518 -6.43 -31.20 0.11
CA ILE A 518 -5.04 -31.36 -0.37
C ILE A 518 -4.08 -31.59 0.80
N LEU A 519 -4.15 -30.76 1.84
CA LEU A 519 -3.29 -30.89 3.03
C LEU A 519 -3.51 -32.21 3.74
N LYS A 520 -4.78 -32.64 3.85
CA LYS A 520 -5.15 -33.95 4.40
C LYS A 520 -4.60 -35.10 3.57
N ALA A 521 -4.67 -35.02 2.24
CA ALA A 521 -4.10 -36.04 1.35
C ALA A 521 -2.58 -36.14 1.46
N ALA A 522 -1.90 -35.01 1.68
CA ALA A 522 -0.46 -34.95 1.92
C ALA A 522 -0.05 -35.26 3.38
N ASN A 523 -1.01 -35.44 4.29
CA ASN A 523 -0.79 -35.57 5.73
C ASN A 523 0.04 -34.41 6.34
N VAL A 524 -0.20 -33.20 5.85
CA VAL A 524 0.49 -31.97 6.29
C VAL A 524 -0.43 -31.13 7.15
N LYS A 525 0.14 -30.44 8.14
CA LYS A 525 -0.53 -29.42 8.94
C LYS A 525 0.02 -28.04 8.54
N ALA A 526 -0.85 -27.05 8.66
CA ALA A 526 -0.64 -25.67 8.21
C ALA A 526 -1.28 -24.73 9.24
N ALA A 527 -0.94 -23.45 9.17
CA ALA A 527 -1.62 -22.41 9.93
C ALA A 527 -2.53 -21.58 9.01
N PHE A 528 -3.70 -21.17 9.50
CA PHE A 528 -4.65 -20.33 8.77
C PHE A 528 -4.87 -19.02 9.54
N PHE A 529 -4.46 -17.89 8.99
CA PHE A 529 -4.75 -16.57 9.53
C PHE A 529 -6.12 -16.14 9.03
N LEU A 530 -7.07 -16.01 9.96
CA LEU A 530 -8.48 -15.88 9.63
C LEU A 530 -8.94 -14.43 9.75
N VAL A 531 -9.66 -13.97 8.72
CA VAL A 531 -10.37 -12.69 8.74
C VAL A 531 -11.70 -12.86 9.48
N GLY A 532 -11.95 -12.02 10.47
CA GLY A 532 -13.10 -12.13 11.36
C GLY A 532 -14.45 -12.19 10.62
N VAL A 533 -14.70 -11.29 9.65
CA VAL A 533 -15.96 -11.32 8.87
C VAL A 533 -16.16 -12.62 8.09
N ASN A 534 -15.09 -13.26 7.62
CA ASN A 534 -15.15 -14.52 6.90
C ASN A 534 -15.37 -15.69 7.87
N ALA A 535 -14.66 -15.69 9.00
CA ALA A 535 -14.80 -16.69 10.05
C ALA A 535 -16.22 -16.70 10.63
N GLU A 536 -16.84 -15.52 10.76
CA GLU A 536 -18.21 -15.35 11.22
C GLU A 536 -19.24 -15.90 10.24
N ARG A 537 -19.01 -15.68 8.93
CA ARG A 537 -19.90 -16.19 7.88
C ARG A 537 -19.80 -17.70 7.71
N TYR A 538 -18.61 -18.29 7.95
CA TYR A 538 -18.37 -19.73 7.75
C TYR A 538 -17.80 -20.45 8.98
N PRO A 539 -18.49 -20.44 10.14
CA PRO A 539 -17.98 -21.00 11.39
C PRO A 539 -17.78 -22.53 11.32
N GLY A 540 -18.52 -23.21 10.43
CA GLY A 540 -18.33 -24.64 10.17
C GLY A 540 -16.95 -24.96 9.57
N LEU A 541 -16.42 -24.09 8.70
CA LEU A 541 -15.08 -24.26 8.13
C LEU A 541 -13.99 -23.97 9.14
N VAL A 542 -14.15 -22.94 9.97
CA VAL A 542 -13.23 -22.66 11.07
C VAL A 542 -13.10 -23.87 12.01
N ARG A 543 -14.22 -24.50 12.39
CA ARG A 543 -14.19 -25.75 13.19
C ARG A 543 -13.51 -26.89 12.45
N ARG A 544 -13.71 -27.01 11.13
CA ARG A 544 -13.06 -28.03 10.30
C ARG A 544 -11.53 -27.85 10.31
N ILE A 545 -11.04 -26.64 10.11
CA ILE A 545 -9.61 -26.28 10.18
C ILE A 545 -9.01 -26.79 11.51
N VAL A 546 -9.63 -26.41 12.63
CA VAL A 546 -9.15 -26.81 13.97
C VAL A 546 -9.25 -28.33 14.21
N ASN A 547 -10.35 -28.97 13.81
CA ASN A 547 -10.57 -30.41 14.02
C ASN A 547 -9.64 -31.28 13.18
N GLU A 548 -9.20 -30.80 12.02
CA GLU A 548 -8.22 -31.49 11.18
C GLU A 548 -6.78 -31.28 11.67
N GLY A 549 -6.58 -30.53 12.76
CA GLY A 549 -5.29 -30.37 13.44
C GLY A 549 -4.46 -29.18 12.98
N HIS A 550 -5.02 -28.30 12.16
CA HIS A 550 -4.36 -27.06 11.72
C HIS A 550 -4.32 -26.02 12.84
N GLU A 551 -3.39 -25.08 12.74
CA GLU A 551 -3.30 -23.91 13.61
C GLU A 551 -4.14 -22.77 13.02
N ILE A 552 -4.64 -21.87 13.87
CA ILE A 552 -5.34 -20.66 13.42
C ILE A 552 -4.64 -19.44 14.00
N GLY A 553 -4.60 -18.36 13.23
CA GLY A 553 -4.13 -17.05 13.65
C GLY A 553 -5.19 -15.98 13.41
N ASN A 554 -4.99 -14.82 14.01
CA ASN A 554 -5.81 -13.64 13.83
C ASN A 554 -5.28 -12.82 12.64
N GLN A 555 -6.16 -12.43 11.72
CA GLN A 555 -5.82 -11.55 10.60
C GLN A 555 -6.75 -10.33 10.55
N THR A 556 -7.14 -9.81 11.71
CA THR A 556 -8.10 -8.71 11.92
C THR A 556 -9.54 -9.05 11.52
N TYR A 557 -10.49 -8.17 11.84
CA TYR A 557 -11.91 -8.45 11.64
C TYR A 557 -12.36 -8.06 10.23
N TYR A 558 -12.05 -6.84 9.80
CA TYR A 558 -12.40 -6.30 8.48
C TYR A 558 -11.25 -6.30 7.46
N HIS A 559 -10.04 -6.75 7.84
CA HIS A 559 -8.85 -6.70 6.99
C HIS A 559 -8.45 -5.27 6.54
N PRO A 560 -8.39 -4.25 7.45
CA PRO A 560 -7.91 -2.92 7.08
C PRO A 560 -6.38 -2.87 7.04
N ASN A 561 -5.83 -1.90 6.31
CA ASN A 561 -4.41 -1.56 6.42
C ASN A 561 -4.17 -0.88 7.77
N LEU A 562 -3.46 -1.57 8.66
CA LEU A 562 -3.27 -1.14 10.06
C LEU A 562 -2.38 0.11 10.19
N ALA A 563 -1.50 0.40 9.24
CA ALA A 563 -0.69 1.62 9.25
C ALA A 563 -1.55 2.89 9.08
N LEU A 564 -2.78 2.75 8.57
CA LEU A 564 -3.76 3.84 8.43
C LEU A 564 -4.76 3.90 9.59
N CYS A 565 -4.70 2.96 10.52
CA CYS A 565 -5.60 2.86 11.65
C CYS A 565 -5.02 3.53 12.89
N TRP A 566 -5.85 4.29 13.61
CA TRP A 566 -5.51 4.74 14.96
C TRP A 566 -5.49 3.55 15.96
N PRO A 567 -4.73 3.63 17.07
CA PRO A 567 -4.47 2.50 17.97
C PRO A 567 -5.72 1.74 18.46
N GLU A 568 -6.80 2.46 18.77
CA GLU A 568 -8.02 1.80 19.30
C GLU A 568 -8.80 1.04 18.25
N HIS A 569 -8.69 1.42 16.98
CA HIS A 569 -9.23 0.62 15.89
C HIS A 569 -8.44 -0.68 15.74
N VAL A 570 -7.10 -0.64 15.82
CA VAL A 570 -6.27 -1.86 15.81
C VAL A 570 -6.67 -2.81 16.95
N ARG A 571 -6.84 -2.30 18.18
CA ARG A 571 -7.29 -3.11 19.32
C ARG A 571 -8.68 -3.72 19.08
N LEU A 572 -9.60 -2.96 18.51
CA LEU A 572 -10.96 -3.44 18.21
C LEU A 572 -10.95 -4.55 17.16
N GLU A 573 -10.17 -4.40 16.08
CA GLU A 573 -10.01 -5.41 15.03
C GLU A 573 -9.48 -6.75 15.60
N LEU A 574 -8.45 -6.67 16.44
CA LEU A 574 -7.83 -7.83 17.06
C LEU A 574 -8.77 -8.49 18.08
N ASN A 575 -9.38 -7.70 18.96
CA ASN A 575 -10.26 -8.22 20.02
C ASN A 575 -11.55 -8.85 19.44
N ALA A 576 -12.17 -8.20 18.44
CA ALA A 576 -13.39 -8.72 17.81
C ALA A 576 -13.15 -10.10 17.19
N THR A 577 -12.05 -10.23 16.43
CA THR A 577 -11.66 -11.48 15.78
C THR A 577 -11.35 -12.57 16.80
N GLN A 578 -10.59 -12.24 17.85
CA GLN A 578 -10.28 -13.17 18.91
C GLN A 578 -11.53 -13.72 19.61
N LEU A 579 -12.43 -12.82 20.04
CA LEU A 579 -13.67 -13.21 20.72
C LEU A 579 -14.54 -14.11 19.84
N LEU A 580 -14.57 -13.84 18.54
CA LEU A 580 -15.26 -14.67 17.57
C LEU A 580 -14.62 -16.06 17.45
N LEU A 581 -13.30 -16.15 17.27
CA LEU A 581 -12.58 -17.42 17.17
C LEU A 581 -12.73 -18.26 18.44
N GLU A 582 -12.63 -17.63 19.62
CA GLU A 582 -12.91 -18.25 20.92
C GLU A 582 -14.32 -18.85 20.98
N THR A 583 -15.31 -18.11 20.48
CA THR A 583 -16.71 -18.54 20.46
C THR A 583 -16.94 -19.72 19.52
N ILE A 584 -16.28 -19.72 18.36
CA ILE A 584 -16.47 -20.77 17.34
C ILE A 584 -15.77 -22.07 17.72
N THR A 585 -14.55 -21.96 18.26
CA THR A 585 -13.61 -23.09 18.40
C THR A 585 -13.41 -23.54 19.85
N GLY A 586 -13.75 -22.71 20.84
CA GLY A 586 -13.42 -22.97 22.24
C GLY A 586 -11.92 -22.82 22.56
N ARG A 587 -11.14 -22.23 21.65
CA ARG A 587 -9.71 -21.95 21.80
C ARG A 587 -9.40 -20.49 21.49
N ALA A 588 -8.44 -19.94 22.20
CA ALA A 588 -7.79 -18.70 21.81
C ALA A 588 -6.71 -18.98 20.76
N THR A 589 -6.26 -17.96 20.04
CA THR A 589 -4.99 -17.99 19.29
C THR A 589 -4.06 -16.89 19.77
N THR A 590 -2.77 -17.19 19.88
CA THR A 590 -1.72 -16.20 20.13
C THR A 590 -1.03 -15.78 18.84
N LEU A 591 -1.39 -16.33 17.69
CA LEU A 591 -0.77 -16.01 16.41
C LEU A 591 -1.51 -14.83 15.77
N PHE A 592 -0.77 -13.87 15.27
CA PHE A 592 -1.30 -12.72 14.54
C PHE A 592 -0.46 -12.47 13.30
N ARG A 593 -1.12 -12.14 12.19
CA ARG A 593 -0.46 -11.64 10.98
C ARG A 593 -1.13 -10.32 10.57
N PRO A 594 -0.36 -9.23 10.41
CA PRO A 594 -0.91 -7.95 9.97
C PRO A 594 -1.38 -8.06 8.51
N PRO A 595 -2.53 -7.48 8.14
CA PRO A 595 -2.95 -7.37 6.73
C PRO A 595 -2.05 -6.43 5.92
N TYR A 596 -1.93 -6.72 4.61
CA TYR A 596 -1.08 -5.98 3.65
C TYR A 596 0.42 -6.07 3.99
N ALA A 597 1.28 -5.54 3.11
CA ALA A 597 2.76 -5.58 3.14
C ALA A 597 3.47 -5.12 4.44
N ALA A 598 2.73 -4.85 5.51
CA ALA A 598 3.25 -4.76 6.88
C ALA A 598 3.70 -6.14 7.43
N ASP A 599 3.45 -7.23 6.71
CA ASP A 599 3.92 -8.58 7.00
C ASP A 599 5.27 -8.93 6.36
N THR A 600 5.79 -8.15 5.41
CA THR A 600 7.01 -8.50 4.64
C THR A 600 8.32 -7.95 5.23
N SER A 601 8.26 -6.77 5.87
CA SER A 601 9.27 -6.16 6.78
C SER A 601 8.87 -4.68 6.98
N PRO A 602 8.38 -4.27 8.16
CA PRO A 602 7.96 -2.89 8.38
C PRO A 602 9.16 -1.96 8.23
N SER A 603 9.03 -0.97 7.34
CA SER A 603 10.09 0.00 7.01
C SER A 603 9.82 1.38 7.62
N GLN A 604 8.61 1.57 8.15
CA GLN A 604 8.18 2.81 8.80
C GLN A 604 7.60 2.53 10.18
N LEU A 605 7.76 3.49 11.07
CA LEU A 605 7.18 3.42 12.42
C LEU A 605 5.66 3.22 12.44
N SER A 606 4.96 3.77 11.45
CA SER A 606 3.51 3.60 11.32
C SER A 606 3.10 2.14 11.10
N GLU A 607 4.02 1.31 10.60
CA GLU A 607 3.85 -0.13 10.40
C GLU A 607 4.25 -0.92 11.66
N LEU A 608 5.19 -0.41 12.49
CA LEU A 608 5.59 -1.03 13.76
C LEU A 608 4.54 -0.91 14.88
N THR A 609 3.89 0.24 15.01
CA THR A 609 2.96 0.48 16.13
C THR A 609 1.81 -0.54 16.21
N PRO A 610 1.18 -0.96 15.10
CA PRO A 610 0.21 -2.05 15.13
C PRO A 610 0.78 -3.38 15.67
N LEU A 611 2.06 -3.68 15.36
CA LEU A 611 2.73 -4.89 15.82
C LEU A 611 3.01 -4.83 17.34
N GLN A 612 3.44 -3.67 17.84
CA GLN A 612 3.58 -3.42 19.28
C GLN A 612 2.25 -3.58 20.01
N ILE A 613 1.15 -3.04 19.46
CA ILE A 613 -0.19 -3.21 20.05
C ILE A 613 -0.59 -4.69 20.10
N ALA A 614 -0.32 -5.44 19.02
CA ALA A 614 -0.58 -6.88 19.00
C ALA A 614 0.25 -7.61 20.06
N GLN A 615 1.54 -7.26 20.21
CA GLN A 615 2.42 -7.80 21.24
C GLN A 615 1.92 -7.49 22.66
N ASP A 616 1.46 -6.26 22.93
CA ASP A 616 0.90 -5.85 24.23
C ASP A 616 -0.35 -6.67 24.57
N LEU A 617 -1.14 -7.04 23.55
CA LEU A 617 -2.29 -7.94 23.67
C LEU A 617 -1.91 -9.42 23.79
N ASN A 618 -0.62 -9.76 23.81
CA ASN A 618 -0.06 -11.12 23.87
C ASN A 618 -0.23 -11.92 22.57
N TYR A 619 -0.11 -11.27 21.41
CA TYR A 619 0.10 -11.97 20.15
C TYR A 619 1.59 -12.12 19.84
N LEU A 620 1.92 -13.20 19.14
CA LEU A 620 3.15 -13.42 18.39
C LEU A 620 2.86 -12.99 16.95
N VAL A 621 3.64 -12.03 16.45
CA VAL A 621 3.50 -11.51 15.10
C VAL A 621 4.22 -12.45 14.15
N VAL A 622 3.55 -12.91 13.10
CA VAL A 622 4.10 -13.83 12.11
C VAL A 622 4.15 -13.10 10.78
N LEU A 623 5.38 -12.85 10.32
CA LEU A 623 5.73 -12.21 9.05
C LEU A 623 5.78 -13.24 7.90
N GLU A 624 6.10 -12.77 6.71
CA GLU A 624 6.27 -13.55 5.49
C GLU A 624 7.68 -13.34 4.88
N ASN A 625 8.43 -14.42 4.70
CA ASN A 625 9.68 -14.37 3.92
C ASN A 625 9.53 -15.03 2.54
N ILE A 626 8.54 -15.91 2.37
CA ILE A 626 8.23 -16.57 1.09
C ILE A 626 6.80 -16.20 0.67
N ASP A 627 6.63 -15.08 -0.04
CA ASP A 627 5.39 -14.71 -0.75
C ASP A 627 5.54 -14.93 -2.27
N PRO A 628 4.90 -15.97 -2.84
CA PRO A 628 4.85 -16.17 -4.28
C PRO A 628 3.85 -15.23 -5.00
N GLN A 629 3.17 -14.35 -4.26
CA GLN A 629 2.08 -13.47 -4.68
C GLN A 629 1.00 -14.23 -5.44
N ASP A 630 0.58 -15.37 -4.90
CA ASP A 630 -0.49 -16.19 -5.48
C ASP A 630 -1.81 -15.41 -5.58
N TRP A 631 -2.02 -14.44 -4.69
CA TRP A 631 -3.14 -13.51 -4.70
C TRP A 631 -3.27 -12.71 -6.00
N ALA A 632 -2.15 -12.40 -6.68
CA ALA A 632 -2.09 -11.68 -7.96
C ALA A 632 -2.46 -12.57 -9.18
N LYS A 633 -2.59 -13.89 -8.98
CA LYS A 633 -2.91 -14.90 -10.00
C LYS A 633 -1.91 -14.97 -11.17
N PRO A 634 -0.59 -15.08 -10.91
CA PRO A 634 0.42 -15.12 -11.97
C PRO A 634 0.45 -16.45 -12.76
N GLY A 635 -0.12 -17.53 -12.22
CA GLY A 635 -0.12 -18.88 -12.78
C GLY A 635 0.57 -19.87 -11.84
N ALA A 636 0.11 -21.12 -11.81
CA ALA A 636 0.62 -22.14 -10.87
C ALA A 636 2.13 -22.43 -11.06
N ASP A 637 2.64 -22.38 -12.29
CA ASP A 637 4.07 -22.53 -12.57
C ASP A 637 4.91 -21.40 -11.98
N ILE A 638 4.43 -20.15 -12.11
CA ILE A 638 5.13 -18.96 -11.58
C ILE A 638 5.09 -18.97 -10.05
N ILE A 639 3.95 -19.35 -9.45
CA ILE A 639 3.85 -19.51 -7.98
C ILE A 639 4.91 -20.51 -7.50
N LEU A 640 4.99 -21.70 -8.12
CA LEU A 640 6.00 -22.69 -7.77
C LEU A 640 7.43 -22.17 -7.97
N GLN A 641 7.69 -21.47 -9.07
CA GLN A 641 9.02 -20.94 -9.36
C GLN A 641 9.46 -19.90 -8.33
N ARG A 642 8.56 -19.03 -7.87
CA ARG A 642 8.84 -18.05 -6.82
C ARG A 642 9.13 -18.72 -5.48
N VAL A 643 8.34 -19.73 -5.10
CA VAL A 643 8.65 -20.54 -3.90
C VAL A 643 10.04 -21.19 -4.02
N LYS A 644 10.40 -21.72 -5.19
CA LYS A 644 11.73 -22.31 -5.42
C LYS A 644 12.88 -21.31 -5.26
N GLN A 645 12.65 -20.06 -5.66
CA GLN A 645 13.63 -18.99 -5.57
C GLN A 645 13.81 -18.53 -4.12
N GLN A 646 12.70 -18.32 -3.40
CA GLN A 646 12.69 -17.74 -2.05
C GLN A 646 12.95 -18.74 -0.91
N ARG A 647 12.72 -20.05 -1.13
CA ARG A 647 12.85 -21.09 -0.07
C ARG A 647 14.28 -21.26 0.48
N ARG A 648 15.30 -20.64 -0.10
CA ARG A 648 16.65 -20.64 0.47
C ARG A 648 16.74 -19.79 1.73
N ASP A 649 15.94 -18.72 1.79
CA ASP A 649 16.13 -17.61 2.73
C ASP A 649 15.00 -17.51 3.77
N GLY A 650 14.01 -18.41 3.71
CA GLY A 650 12.87 -18.40 4.61
C GLY A 650 12.30 -19.78 4.92
N SER A 651 11.58 -19.86 6.03
CA SER A 651 10.99 -21.07 6.60
C SER A 651 9.46 -21.02 6.68
N ILE A 652 8.83 -19.93 6.26
CA ILE A 652 7.36 -19.82 6.18
C ILE A 652 6.90 -19.46 4.75
N VAL A 653 6.15 -20.36 4.13
CA VAL A 653 5.45 -20.13 2.85
C VAL A 653 4.08 -19.53 3.11
N LEU A 654 3.82 -18.33 2.59
CA LEU A 654 2.48 -17.75 2.55
C LEU A 654 1.75 -18.14 1.26
N LEU A 655 0.47 -18.50 1.40
CA LEU A 655 -0.50 -18.65 0.31
C LEU A 655 -1.84 -18.04 0.76
N HIS A 656 -2.79 -17.88 -0.16
CA HIS A 656 -4.10 -17.32 0.17
C HIS A 656 -5.23 -18.32 -0.07
N ASP A 657 -6.12 -18.50 0.90
CA ASP A 657 -7.32 -19.35 0.77
C ASP A 657 -8.62 -18.56 0.56
N ALA A 658 -8.58 -17.22 0.58
CA ALA A 658 -9.69 -16.35 0.19
C ALA A 658 -9.21 -15.05 -0.51
N GLY A 659 -10.02 -13.98 -0.53
CA GLY A 659 -9.66 -12.72 -1.20
C GLY A 659 -9.85 -12.71 -2.72
N GLY A 660 -10.59 -13.67 -3.28
CA GLY A 660 -10.91 -13.74 -4.72
C GLY A 660 -10.85 -15.15 -5.30
N ASN A 661 -10.44 -15.28 -6.57
CA ASN A 661 -10.28 -16.58 -7.21
C ASN A 661 -8.92 -17.21 -6.83
N ARG A 662 -8.93 -18.36 -6.16
CA ARG A 662 -7.74 -19.12 -5.72
C ARG A 662 -7.52 -20.44 -6.45
N SER A 663 -8.09 -20.59 -7.65
CA SER A 663 -7.87 -21.79 -8.48
C SER A 663 -6.39 -22.07 -8.78
N GLN A 664 -5.57 -21.03 -8.96
CA GLN A 664 -4.14 -21.20 -9.21
C GLN A 664 -3.37 -21.63 -7.95
N THR A 665 -3.72 -21.09 -6.78
CA THR A 665 -3.18 -21.52 -5.48
C THR A 665 -3.50 -22.99 -5.22
N VAL A 666 -4.76 -23.40 -5.43
CA VAL A 666 -5.20 -24.79 -5.32
C VAL A 666 -4.43 -25.71 -6.28
N ALA A 667 -4.13 -25.25 -7.50
CA ALA A 667 -3.35 -26.01 -8.47
C ALA A 667 -1.84 -26.06 -8.14
N ALA A 668 -1.29 -25.02 -7.50
CA ALA A 668 0.11 -24.92 -7.15
C ALA A 668 0.45 -25.71 -5.88
N LEU A 669 -0.44 -25.74 -4.88
CA LEU A 669 -0.19 -26.32 -3.57
C LEU A 669 0.32 -27.79 -3.62
N PRO A 670 -0.29 -28.73 -4.38
CA PRO A 670 0.24 -30.09 -4.47
C PRO A 670 1.67 -30.14 -5.03
N ARG A 671 1.98 -29.26 -5.98
CA ARG A 671 3.29 -29.19 -6.64
C ARG A 671 4.36 -28.58 -5.74
N ILE A 672 3.97 -27.62 -4.90
CA ILE A 672 4.83 -27.05 -3.86
C ILE A 672 5.17 -28.15 -2.84
N LEU A 673 4.17 -28.87 -2.34
CA LEU A 673 4.36 -29.96 -1.38
C LEU A 673 5.27 -31.08 -1.93
N GLU A 674 5.05 -31.49 -3.18
CA GLU A 674 5.89 -32.48 -3.86
C GLU A 674 7.34 -32.00 -4.03
N TRP A 675 7.52 -30.73 -4.42
CA TRP A 675 8.86 -30.17 -4.59
C TRP A 675 9.61 -30.03 -3.26
N LEU A 676 8.96 -29.54 -2.21
CA LEU A 676 9.53 -29.45 -0.85
C LEU A 676 9.99 -30.84 -0.38
N HIS A 677 9.14 -31.85 -0.56
CA HIS A 677 9.50 -33.23 -0.24
C HIS A 677 10.71 -33.73 -1.05
N THR A 678 10.77 -33.42 -2.35
CA THR A 678 11.88 -33.82 -3.23
C THR A 678 13.20 -33.12 -2.87
N ARG A 679 13.13 -31.88 -2.38
CA ARG A 679 14.28 -31.11 -1.88
C ARG A 679 14.81 -31.65 -0.54
N GLY A 680 14.03 -32.47 0.16
CA GLY A 680 14.36 -32.97 1.51
C GLY A 680 13.76 -32.12 2.63
N ASP A 681 12.93 -31.13 2.31
CA ASP A 681 12.23 -30.32 3.31
C ASP A 681 11.09 -31.10 3.97
N THR A 682 10.91 -30.87 5.27
CA THR A 682 9.82 -31.40 6.08
C THR A 682 8.85 -30.26 6.41
N VAL A 683 7.60 -30.42 5.97
CA VAL A 683 6.56 -29.44 6.33
C VAL A 683 6.12 -29.65 7.78
N VAL A 684 6.32 -28.64 8.61
CA VAL A 684 6.03 -28.65 10.05
C VAL A 684 4.99 -27.59 10.44
N PRO A 685 4.22 -27.79 11.53
CA PRO A 685 3.39 -26.73 12.10
C PRO A 685 4.23 -25.52 12.53
N LEU A 686 3.60 -24.34 12.59
CA LEU A 686 4.28 -23.11 12.99
C LEU A 686 4.80 -23.19 14.43
N SER A 687 4.05 -23.86 15.32
CA SER A 687 4.52 -24.11 16.68
C SER A 687 5.82 -24.92 16.76
N THR A 688 6.12 -25.76 15.76
CA THR A 688 7.37 -26.54 15.74
C THR A 688 8.56 -25.64 15.40
N LEU A 689 8.39 -24.67 14.49
CA LEU A 689 9.42 -23.67 14.20
C LEU A 689 9.77 -22.84 15.45
N LEU A 690 8.78 -22.56 16.30
CA LEU A 690 8.93 -21.90 17.60
C LEU A 690 9.47 -22.79 18.73
N GLY A 691 9.76 -24.07 18.48
CA GLY A 691 10.16 -25.02 19.52
C GLY A 691 9.07 -25.23 20.60
N THR A 692 7.79 -25.04 20.24
CA THR A 692 6.65 -25.12 21.15
C THR A 692 5.57 -26.09 20.65
N THR A 693 4.41 -26.08 21.31
CA THR A 693 3.28 -26.96 20.97
C THR A 693 2.10 -26.17 20.43
N ARG A 694 1.26 -26.83 19.62
CA ARG A 694 -0.02 -26.29 19.16
C ARG A 694 -0.89 -25.75 20.31
N ASP A 695 -0.86 -26.40 21.47
CA ASP A 695 -1.64 -25.97 22.64
C ASP A 695 -1.08 -24.71 23.31
N ALA A 696 0.22 -24.41 23.13
CA ALA A 696 0.79 -23.16 23.60
C ALA A 696 0.38 -21.97 22.71
N VAL A 697 0.34 -22.17 21.39
CA VAL A 697 -0.07 -21.12 20.43
C VAL A 697 -1.59 -21.01 20.25
N MET A 698 -2.34 -22.05 20.59
CA MET A 698 -3.81 -22.05 20.56
C MET A 698 -4.42 -22.51 21.89
N PRO A 699 -4.21 -21.82 23.02
CA PRO A 699 -4.58 -22.35 24.33
C PRO A 699 -6.10 -22.61 24.44
N PRO A 700 -6.51 -23.76 25.03
CA PRO A 700 -7.91 -24.02 25.32
C PRO A 700 -8.41 -23.00 26.35
N LEU A 701 -9.67 -22.61 26.22
CA LEU A 701 -10.26 -21.64 27.13
C LEU A 701 -10.50 -22.28 28.50
N THR A 702 -9.72 -21.89 29.51
CA THR A 702 -9.94 -22.34 30.89
C THR A 702 -11.23 -21.72 31.46
N GLY A 703 -12.09 -22.55 32.04
CA GLY A 703 -13.53 -22.32 32.24
C GLY A 703 -13.98 -21.25 33.24
N ALA A 704 -13.20 -20.20 33.53
CA ALA A 704 -13.55 -19.20 34.54
C ALA A 704 -13.41 -17.71 34.13
N GLY A 705 -12.89 -17.38 32.94
CA GLY A 705 -12.47 -16.02 32.61
C GLY A 705 -13.58 -15.00 32.27
N GLN A 706 -14.53 -15.32 31.39
CA GLN A 706 -15.49 -14.34 30.82
C GLN A 706 -16.76 -15.00 30.19
N PRO A 707 -17.55 -15.83 30.89
CA PRO A 707 -18.73 -16.46 30.29
C PRO A 707 -19.79 -15.44 29.82
N VAL A 708 -19.92 -14.31 30.52
CA VAL A 708 -20.86 -13.25 30.16
C VAL A 708 -20.41 -12.51 28.90
N ALA A 709 -19.13 -12.14 28.77
CA ALA A 709 -18.65 -11.44 27.58
C ALA A 709 -18.81 -12.29 26.31
N ARG A 710 -18.61 -13.62 26.40
CA ARG A 710 -18.82 -14.55 25.29
C ARG A 710 -20.29 -14.73 24.91
N ILE A 711 -21.17 -14.81 25.90
CA ILE A 711 -22.62 -14.89 25.64
C ILE A 711 -23.10 -13.58 25.02
N VAL A 712 -22.62 -12.44 25.53
CA VAL A 712 -22.96 -11.10 25.03
C VAL A 712 -22.39 -10.89 23.62
N SER A 713 -21.13 -11.27 23.35
CA SER A 713 -20.51 -11.13 22.04
C SER A 713 -21.15 -12.05 21.00
N SER A 714 -21.30 -13.35 21.30
CA SER A 714 -21.96 -14.31 20.39
C SER A 714 -23.42 -13.95 20.09
N THR A 715 -24.12 -13.32 21.04
CA THR A 715 -25.49 -12.82 20.82
C THR A 715 -25.49 -11.50 20.06
N GLY A 716 -24.56 -10.59 20.34
CA GLY A 716 -24.41 -9.32 19.65
C GLY A 716 -24.06 -9.49 18.16
N PHE A 717 -23.08 -10.35 17.84
CA PHE A 717 -22.73 -10.71 16.47
C PHE A 717 -23.91 -11.28 15.67
N ARG A 718 -24.70 -12.18 16.29
CA ARG A 718 -25.93 -12.71 15.67
C ARG A 718 -27.00 -11.65 15.44
N ILE A 719 -27.21 -10.73 16.38
CA ILE A 719 -28.20 -9.64 16.25
C ILE A 719 -27.77 -8.66 15.16
N TYR A 720 -26.48 -8.33 15.10
CA TYR A 720 -25.92 -7.44 14.08
C TYR A 720 -26.21 -7.96 12.66
N HIS A 721 -25.85 -9.21 12.37
CA HIS A 721 -26.12 -9.83 11.06
C HIS A 721 -27.60 -9.95 10.74
N ALA A 722 -28.42 -10.39 11.69
CA ALA A 722 -29.86 -10.49 11.46
C ALA A 722 -30.48 -9.13 11.11
N THR A 723 -29.93 -8.04 11.66
CA THR A 723 -30.36 -6.67 11.37
C THR A 723 -29.90 -6.24 9.98
N GLU A 724 -28.65 -6.52 9.60
CA GLU A 724 -28.13 -6.22 8.26
C GLU A 724 -28.90 -6.97 7.16
N GLU A 725 -29.09 -8.28 7.29
CA GLU A 725 -29.86 -9.10 6.36
C GLU A 725 -31.30 -8.62 6.22
N PHE A 726 -31.93 -8.26 7.35
CA PHE A 726 -33.27 -7.69 7.35
C PHE A 726 -33.34 -6.39 6.55
N PHE A 727 -32.41 -5.45 6.76
CA PHE A 727 -32.40 -4.19 6.02
C PHE A 727 -32.19 -4.41 4.52
N TRP A 728 -31.28 -5.31 4.14
CA TRP A 728 -31.07 -5.68 2.74
C TRP A 728 -32.33 -6.27 2.11
N ALA A 729 -32.94 -7.26 2.75
CA ALA A 729 -34.17 -7.89 2.28
C ALA A 729 -35.33 -6.87 2.19
N PHE A 730 -35.47 -6.01 3.20
CA PHE A 730 -36.47 -4.95 3.23
C PHE A 730 -36.29 -3.98 2.06
N MET A 731 -35.07 -3.52 1.79
CA MET A 731 -34.79 -2.61 0.67
C MET A 731 -35.08 -3.24 -0.68
N ILE A 732 -34.74 -4.52 -0.88
CA ILE A 732 -35.05 -5.26 -2.11
C ILE A 732 -36.57 -5.36 -2.31
N VAL A 733 -37.31 -5.78 -1.29
CA VAL A 733 -38.77 -5.92 -1.35
C VAL A 733 -39.45 -4.57 -1.56
N ALA A 734 -39.05 -3.53 -0.82
CA ALA A 734 -39.58 -2.18 -0.97
C ALA A 734 -39.36 -1.64 -2.39
N THR A 735 -38.15 -1.82 -2.93
CA THR A 735 -37.83 -1.42 -4.31
C THR A 735 -38.68 -2.19 -5.32
N GLY A 736 -38.80 -3.51 -5.16
CA GLY A 736 -39.64 -4.35 -6.00
C GLY A 736 -41.11 -3.90 -6.00
N LEU A 737 -41.67 -3.56 -4.84
CA LEU A 737 -43.04 -3.05 -4.70
C LEU A 737 -43.22 -1.68 -5.38
N VAL A 738 -42.26 -0.77 -5.24
CA VAL A 738 -42.30 0.56 -5.90
C VAL A 738 -42.23 0.42 -7.43
N VAL A 739 -41.32 -0.42 -7.94
CA VAL A 739 -41.20 -0.69 -9.38
C VAL A 739 -42.48 -1.33 -9.92
N MET A 740 -43.00 -2.37 -9.24
CA MET A 740 -44.23 -3.05 -9.66
C MET A 740 -45.42 -2.08 -9.68
N ARG A 741 -45.62 -1.29 -8.61
CA ARG A 741 -46.65 -0.24 -8.57
C ARG A 741 -46.52 0.71 -9.75
N THR A 742 -45.31 1.20 -10.02
CA THR A 742 -45.05 2.16 -11.10
C THR A 742 -45.40 1.57 -12.47
N LEU A 743 -45.00 0.32 -12.73
CA LEU A 743 -45.33 -0.38 -13.97
C LEU A 743 -46.83 -0.58 -14.14
N VAL A 744 -47.54 -0.95 -13.07
CA VAL A 744 -49.01 -1.10 -13.08
C VAL A 744 -49.68 0.25 -13.40
N VAL A 745 -49.25 1.34 -12.77
CA VAL A 745 -49.81 2.67 -13.01
C VAL A 745 -49.56 3.11 -14.46
N ILE A 746 -48.35 2.90 -15.00
CA ILE A 746 -48.02 3.20 -16.41
C ILE A 746 -48.88 2.38 -17.37
N TRP A 747 -49.06 1.08 -17.10
CA TRP A 747 -49.88 0.19 -17.92
C TRP A 747 -51.35 0.64 -17.94
N LEU A 748 -51.93 0.94 -16.77
CA LEU A 748 -53.29 1.46 -16.64
C LEU A 748 -53.43 2.80 -17.39
N ALA A 749 -52.52 3.75 -17.16
CA ALA A 749 -52.56 5.06 -17.80
C ALA A 749 -52.44 4.98 -19.34
N SER A 750 -51.67 4.03 -19.85
CA SER A 750 -51.47 3.82 -21.30
C SER A 750 -52.66 3.13 -21.96
N ARG A 751 -53.19 2.08 -21.32
CA ARG A 751 -54.29 1.25 -21.86
C ARG A 751 -55.60 2.00 -22.02
N PHE A 752 -55.85 2.99 -21.15
CA PHE A 752 -57.11 3.71 -21.05
C PHE A 752 -57.07 5.16 -21.58
N ARG A 753 -56.05 5.50 -22.36
CA ARG A 753 -55.93 6.81 -23.02
C ARG A 753 -57.03 7.01 -24.08
N ARG A 754 -58.12 7.73 -23.73
CA ARG A 754 -59.15 8.15 -24.71
C ARG A 754 -58.60 9.26 -25.61
N LYS A 755 -58.70 9.09 -26.93
CA LYS A 755 -58.46 10.17 -27.91
C LYS A 755 -59.79 10.86 -28.18
N VAL A 756 -59.87 12.14 -27.83
CA VAL A 756 -61.02 12.99 -28.14
C VAL A 756 -60.84 13.49 -29.58
N ARG A 757 -61.85 13.28 -30.43
CA ARG A 757 -61.93 13.77 -31.80
C ARG A 757 -63.33 14.34 -32.01
N GLY A 758 -63.42 15.65 -32.23
CA GLY A 758 -64.65 16.36 -32.51
C GLY A 758 -64.37 17.86 -32.56
N ASP A 759 -64.94 18.54 -33.57
CA ASP A 759 -64.92 20.00 -33.68
C ASP A 759 -66.06 20.55 -32.83
N PHE A 760 -65.81 20.73 -31.53
CA PHE A 760 -66.75 21.39 -30.62
C PHE A 760 -66.67 22.92 -30.82
N ALA A 761 -67.80 23.60 -30.99
CA ALA A 761 -67.84 25.01 -31.36
C ALA A 761 -69.04 25.78 -30.76
N GLU A 762 -69.62 25.31 -29.66
CA GLU A 762 -70.70 26.05 -28.98
C GLU A 762 -70.17 27.34 -28.31
N PRO A 763 -71.00 28.37 -28.12
CA PRO A 763 -70.62 29.56 -27.35
C PRO A 763 -70.21 29.23 -25.91
N ILE A 764 -69.15 29.89 -25.42
CA ILE A 764 -68.60 29.67 -24.08
C ILE A 764 -68.43 30.99 -23.31
N SER A 765 -68.53 30.91 -21.98
CA SER A 765 -68.17 32.01 -21.08
C SER A 765 -66.95 31.62 -20.25
N ILE A 766 -65.89 32.40 -20.34
CA ILE A 766 -64.65 32.19 -19.60
C ILE A 766 -64.68 33.09 -18.37
N VAL A 767 -64.51 32.53 -17.18
CA VAL A 767 -64.50 33.27 -15.92
C VAL A 767 -63.10 33.24 -15.33
N MET A 768 -62.56 34.42 -15.06
CA MET A 768 -61.25 34.62 -14.46
C MET A 768 -61.40 35.45 -13.18
N ALA A 769 -60.85 34.96 -12.07
CA ALA A 769 -60.70 35.76 -10.86
C ALA A 769 -59.26 36.28 -10.79
N ALA A 770 -59.11 37.60 -10.65
CA ALA A 770 -57.80 38.25 -10.62
C ALA A 770 -57.62 39.04 -9.33
N TYR A 771 -56.44 38.90 -8.70
CA TYR A 771 -56.03 39.71 -7.54
C TYR A 771 -54.52 39.97 -7.60
N ASN A 772 -54.13 41.21 -7.87
CA ASN A 772 -52.73 41.65 -8.02
C ASN A 772 -51.94 40.91 -9.12
N GLU A 773 -52.54 40.78 -10.31
CA GLU A 773 -51.98 40.07 -11.47
C GLU A 773 -51.58 41.02 -12.61
N GLY A 774 -51.40 42.32 -12.34
CA GLY A 774 -51.24 43.35 -13.38
C GLY A 774 -50.07 43.12 -14.33
N ARG A 775 -49.04 42.39 -13.88
CA ARG A 775 -47.86 42.04 -14.69
C ARG A 775 -48.13 41.01 -15.78
N VAL A 776 -49.14 40.14 -15.62
CA VAL A 776 -49.35 38.97 -16.49
C VAL A 776 -50.74 38.94 -17.12
N ILE A 777 -51.75 39.54 -16.49
CA ILE A 777 -53.17 39.43 -16.89
C ILE A 777 -53.41 39.89 -18.34
N ALA A 778 -52.73 40.93 -18.81
CA ALA A 778 -52.88 41.42 -20.18
C ALA A 778 -52.34 40.42 -21.21
N GLU A 779 -51.24 39.74 -20.92
CA GLU A 779 -50.68 38.69 -21.79
C GLU A 779 -51.58 37.45 -21.79
N THR A 780 -52.07 37.05 -20.61
CA THR A 780 -53.04 35.96 -20.46
C THR A 780 -54.30 36.19 -21.32
N LEU A 781 -54.89 37.39 -21.24
CA LEU A 781 -56.07 37.75 -22.03
C LEU A 781 -55.80 37.73 -23.54
N ARG A 782 -54.66 38.27 -23.98
CA ARG A 782 -54.28 38.23 -25.41
C ARG A 782 -54.06 36.80 -25.91
N ALA A 783 -53.37 35.97 -25.13
CA ALA A 783 -53.13 34.56 -25.47
C ALA A 783 -54.45 33.77 -25.56
N LEU A 784 -55.39 34.04 -24.65
CA LEU A 784 -56.70 33.42 -24.63
C LEU A 784 -57.55 33.81 -25.86
N LEU A 785 -57.59 35.11 -26.18
CA LEU A 785 -58.35 35.64 -27.32
C LEU A 785 -57.78 35.22 -28.68
N ALA A 786 -56.50 34.83 -28.73
CA ALA A 786 -55.82 34.30 -29.91
C ALA A 786 -56.03 32.78 -30.10
N SER A 787 -56.96 32.16 -29.37
CA SER A 787 -57.28 30.74 -29.51
C SER A 787 -57.90 30.41 -30.87
N ASP A 788 -57.61 29.21 -31.39
CA ASP A 788 -58.19 28.66 -32.63
C ASP A 788 -59.61 28.08 -32.42
N TYR A 789 -60.26 28.39 -31.30
CA TYR A 789 -61.62 27.95 -31.01
C TYR A 789 -62.62 28.62 -31.95
N LYS A 790 -63.47 27.81 -32.59
CA LYS A 790 -64.39 28.28 -33.64
C LYS A 790 -65.71 28.84 -33.08
N GLY A 791 -66.05 28.53 -31.83
CA GLY A 791 -67.25 29.04 -31.18
C GLY A 791 -67.09 30.46 -30.63
N GLU A 792 -68.21 31.08 -30.28
CA GLU A 792 -68.21 32.41 -29.66
C GLU A 792 -67.57 32.36 -28.27
N ILE A 793 -66.74 33.36 -27.95
CA ILE A 793 -66.04 33.47 -26.66
C ILE A 793 -66.45 34.77 -25.99
N GLU A 794 -66.97 34.65 -24.77
CA GLU A 794 -67.08 35.74 -23.81
C GLU A 794 -66.04 35.55 -22.70
N VAL A 795 -65.38 36.62 -22.26
CA VAL A 795 -64.44 36.60 -21.13
C VAL A 795 -64.90 37.54 -20.04
N ILE A 796 -65.14 37.02 -18.85
CA ILE A 796 -65.52 37.76 -17.64
C ILE A 796 -64.35 37.72 -16.67
N VAL A 797 -63.73 38.87 -16.46
CA VAL A 797 -62.67 39.04 -15.47
C VAL A 797 -63.26 39.70 -14.24
N VAL A 798 -63.13 39.04 -13.09
CA VAL A 798 -63.54 39.56 -11.79
C VAL A 798 -62.28 40.01 -11.04
N ASP A 799 -62.09 41.33 -10.96
CA ASP A 799 -61.06 41.94 -10.12
C ASP A 799 -61.53 41.94 -8.67
N ASP A 800 -60.88 41.09 -7.85
CA ASP A 800 -61.20 40.86 -6.43
C ASP A 800 -60.47 41.85 -5.52
N GLY A 801 -60.57 43.14 -5.85
CA GLY A 801 -60.00 44.24 -5.07
C GLY A 801 -58.48 44.39 -5.19
N SER A 802 -57.93 44.22 -6.40
CA SER A 802 -56.49 44.40 -6.64
C SER A 802 -56.02 45.81 -6.26
N ARG A 803 -54.79 45.90 -5.76
CA ARG A 803 -54.13 47.16 -5.38
C ARG A 803 -53.07 47.62 -6.40
N ASP A 804 -52.84 46.82 -7.42
CA ASP A 804 -51.94 47.12 -8.53
C ASP A 804 -52.72 47.52 -9.80
N GLU A 805 -52.04 47.51 -10.94
CA GLU A 805 -52.63 47.91 -12.23
C GLU A 805 -53.56 46.86 -12.86
N THR A 806 -53.89 45.75 -12.19
CA THR A 806 -54.71 44.64 -12.76
C THR A 806 -55.98 45.15 -13.44
N ALA A 807 -56.81 45.92 -12.74
CA ALA A 807 -58.06 46.44 -13.27
C ALA A 807 -57.85 47.38 -14.48
N SER A 808 -56.81 48.21 -14.43
CA SER A 808 -56.47 49.14 -15.52
C SER A 808 -56.00 48.40 -16.77
N GLN A 809 -55.20 47.35 -16.60
CA GLN A 809 -54.74 46.50 -17.69
C GLN A 809 -55.91 45.76 -18.36
N VAL A 810 -56.84 45.20 -17.58
CA VAL A 810 -58.04 44.54 -18.12
C VAL A 810 -58.94 45.54 -18.86
N LYS A 811 -59.15 46.75 -18.32
CA LYS A 811 -59.90 47.82 -19.00
C LYS A 811 -59.27 48.17 -20.34
N HIS A 812 -57.95 48.26 -20.41
CA HIS A 812 -57.24 48.57 -21.64
C HIS A 812 -57.47 47.51 -22.72
N VAL A 813 -57.40 46.21 -22.37
CA VAL A 813 -57.68 45.14 -23.34
C VAL A 813 -59.17 45.10 -23.71
N ALA A 814 -60.08 45.33 -22.77
CA ALA A 814 -61.53 45.38 -23.02
C ALA A 814 -61.96 46.54 -23.93
N HIS A 815 -61.21 47.64 -23.98
CA HIS A 815 -61.43 48.72 -24.95
C HIS A 815 -61.09 48.31 -26.38
N VAL A 816 -60.16 47.36 -26.56
CA VAL A 816 -59.71 46.87 -27.87
C VAL A 816 -60.56 45.68 -28.34
N ASP A 817 -61.00 44.81 -27.42
CA ASP A 817 -61.79 43.62 -27.74
C ASP A 817 -63.10 43.59 -26.93
N PRO A 818 -64.27 43.69 -27.59
CA PRO A 818 -65.56 43.78 -26.90
C PRO A 818 -65.98 42.48 -26.21
N ARG A 819 -65.27 41.37 -26.43
CA ARG A 819 -65.54 40.08 -25.78
C ARG A 819 -65.21 40.07 -24.29
N ILE A 820 -64.45 41.06 -23.79
CA ILE A 820 -64.01 41.13 -22.39
C ILE A 820 -64.93 42.03 -21.56
N ARG A 821 -65.38 41.51 -20.41
CA ARG A 821 -66.14 42.25 -19.39
C ARG A 821 -65.39 42.23 -18.07
N LEU A 822 -65.11 43.41 -17.52
CA LEU A 822 -64.52 43.56 -16.19
C LEU A 822 -65.62 43.79 -15.13
N LEU A 823 -65.61 42.96 -14.08
CA LEU A 823 -66.38 43.15 -12.87
C LEU A 823 -65.43 43.48 -11.72
N GLN A 824 -65.67 44.57 -11.01
CA GLN A 824 -64.86 44.94 -9.84
C GLN A 824 -65.62 44.68 -8.54
N GLN A 825 -64.92 44.12 -7.55
CA GLN A 825 -65.44 43.86 -6.22
C GLN A 825 -64.41 44.18 -5.14
N GLU A 826 -64.87 44.32 -3.89
CA GLU A 826 -63.95 44.30 -2.74
C GLU A 826 -63.37 42.89 -2.55
N ASN A 827 -62.13 42.79 -2.08
CA ASN A 827 -61.47 41.50 -1.86
C ASN A 827 -62.27 40.61 -0.90
N ARG A 828 -62.85 39.53 -1.45
CA ARG A 828 -63.64 38.52 -0.72
C ARG A 828 -63.14 37.10 -0.97
N GLY A 829 -61.97 36.97 -1.59
CA GLY A 829 -61.32 35.72 -1.94
C GLY A 829 -61.80 35.11 -3.27
N LYS A 830 -60.90 34.36 -3.91
CA LYS A 830 -61.07 33.72 -5.23
C LYS A 830 -62.41 32.99 -5.39
N ALA A 831 -62.85 32.23 -4.39
CA ALA A 831 -64.12 31.50 -4.47
C ALA A 831 -65.34 32.42 -4.66
N ARG A 832 -65.37 33.59 -3.98
CA ARG A 832 -66.46 34.57 -4.11
C ARG A 832 -66.36 35.34 -5.42
N ALA A 833 -65.15 35.66 -5.87
CA ALA A 833 -64.91 36.26 -7.18
C ALA A 833 -65.40 35.36 -8.32
N LEU A 834 -65.06 34.06 -8.29
CA LEU A 834 -65.54 33.07 -9.25
C LEU A 834 -67.07 32.91 -9.19
N GLN A 835 -67.68 32.92 -8.00
CA GLN A 835 -69.13 32.89 -7.85
C GLN A 835 -69.81 34.11 -8.50
N ARG A 836 -69.24 35.31 -8.33
CA ARG A 836 -69.75 36.54 -8.96
C ARG A 836 -69.59 36.49 -10.47
N GLY A 837 -68.46 35.98 -10.97
CA GLY A 837 -68.23 35.79 -12.40
C GLY A 837 -69.22 34.79 -13.00
N LEU A 838 -69.45 33.67 -12.32
CA LEU A 838 -70.42 32.65 -12.73
C LEU A 838 -71.85 33.19 -12.80
N ALA A 839 -72.23 34.11 -11.90
CA ALA A 839 -73.56 34.74 -11.94
C ALA A 839 -73.73 35.71 -13.12
N ALA A 840 -72.65 36.07 -13.82
CA ALA A 840 -72.65 37.06 -14.91
C ALA A 840 -72.45 36.44 -16.31
N VAL A 841 -72.27 35.12 -16.41
CA VAL A 841 -72.07 34.39 -17.68
C VAL A 841 -73.34 34.37 -18.52
N HIS A 842 -73.18 34.37 -19.85
CA HIS A 842 -74.30 34.27 -20.78
C HIS A 842 -74.45 32.90 -21.44
N HIS A 843 -73.40 32.08 -21.43
CA HIS A 843 -73.39 30.80 -22.12
C HIS A 843 -73.49 29.60 -21.17
N GLY A 844 -73.97 28.47 -21.68
CA GLY A 844 -74.20 27.24 -20.90
C GLY A 844 -72.94 26.50 -20.47
N ILE A 845 -71.81 26.74 -21.17
CA ILE A 845 -70.51 26.16 -20.84
C ILE A 845 -69.59 27.23 -20.28
N VAL A 846 -69.09 26.96 -19.07
CA VAL A 846 -68.23 27.87 -18.33
C VAL A 846 -66.83 27.30 -18.21
N VAL A 847 -65.83 28.10 -18.60
CA VAL A 847 -64.41 27.73 -18.49
C VAL A 847 -63.76 28.60 -17.42
N PHE A 848 -63.16 27.98 -16.41
CA PHE A 848 -62.40 28.69 -15.38
C PHE A 848 -60.91 28.73 -15.75
N ILE A 849 -60.32 29.92 -15.78
CA ILE A 849 -58.91 30.12 -16.08
C ILE A 849 -58.33 31.10 -15.05
N ASP A 850 -57.14 30.80 -14.55
CA ASP A 850 -56.43 31.70 -13.63
C ASP A 850 -55.78 32.85 -14.41
N GLY A 851 -55.70 34.05 -13.83
CA GLY A 851 -55.27 35.23 -14.58
C GLY A 851 -53.78 35.29 -14.92
N ASP A 852 -53.00 34.32 -14.46
CA ASP A 852 -51.60 34.08 -14.82
C ASP A 852 -51.39 32.88 -15.76
N THR A 853 -52.46 32.25 -16.27
CA THR A 853 -52.38 31.04 -17.10
C THR A 853 -52.22 31.36 -18.59
N GLN A 854 -51.05 31.04 -19.16
CA GLN A 854 -50.84 31.17 -20.60
C GLN A 854 -51.46 30.00 -21.39
N CYS A 855 -52.45 30.30 -22.23
CA CYS A 855 -53.09 29.33 -23.12
C CYS A 855 -52.38 29.25 -24.48
N GLN A 856 -52.05 28.04 -24.94
CA GLN A 856 -51.69 27.80 -26.35
C GLN A 856 -52.94 27.92 -27.24
N ARG A 857 -52.77 28.21 -28.54
CA ARG A 857 -53.89 28.45 -29.46
C ARG A 857 -54.90 27.29 -29.51
N ASP A 858 -54.42 26.05 -29.37
CA ASP A 858 -55.23 24.83 -29.38
C ASP A 858 -55.74 24.40 -27.99
N THR A 859 -55.52 25.21 -26.94
CA THR A 859 -55.94 24.89 -25.56
C THR A 859 -57.46 24.75 -25.44
N LEU A 860 -58.23 25.76 -25.83
CA LEU A 860 -59.69 25.73 -25.74
C LEU A 860 -60.30 24.63 -26.64
N PRO A 861 -59.89 24.46 -27.93
CA PRO A 861 -60.35 23.33 -28.75
C PRO A 861 -60.14 21.97 -28.09
N ARG A 862 -58.98 21.73 -27.47
CA ARG A 862 -58.69 20.46 -26.79
C ARG A 862 -59.42 20.29 -25.47
N LEU A 863 -59.57 21.38 -24.71
CA LEU A 863 -60.25 21.37 -23.42
C LEU A 863 -61.76 21.13 -23.59
N LEU A 864 -62.35 21.67 -24.64
CA LEU A 864 -63.79 21.61 -24.90
C LEU A 864 -64.22 20.43 -25.77
N GLY A 865 -63.31 19.87 -26.57
CA GLY A 865 -63.58 18.68 -27.40
C GLY A 865 -64.32 17.53 -26.71
N PRO A 866 -64.06 17.19 -25.42
CA PRO A 866 -64.79 16.13 -24.74
C PRO A 866 -66.30 16.37 -24.59
N PHE A 867 -66.77 17.61 -24.62
CA PHE A 867 -68.21 17.96 -24.57
C PHE A 867 -68.98 17.56 -25.83
N THR A 868 -68.29 17.06 -26.86
CA THR A 868 -68.96 16.36 -27.99
C THR A 868 -69.72 15.10 -27.51
N ASP A 869 -69.35 14.53 -26.35
CA ASP A 869 -70.12 13.49 -25.68
C ASP A 869 -71.02 14.14 -24.62
N GLU A 870 -72.33 14.15 -24.86
CA GLU A 870 -73.35 14.76 -23.97
C GLU A 870 -73.35 14.19 -22.54
N ARG A 871 -72.70 13.03 -22.31
CA ARG A 871 -72.54 12.45 -20.96
C ARG A 871 -71.46 13.13 -20.14
N VAL A 872 -70.65 14.01 -20.74
CA VAL A 872 -69.55 14.71 -20.07
C VAL A 872 -70.08 15.97 -19.41
N GLY A 873 -70.19 15.96 -18.07
CA GLY A 873 -70.63 17.13 -17.29
C GLY A 873 -69.52 18.10 -16.89
N ALA A 874 -68.24 17.70 -16.95
CA ALA A 874 -67.11 18.55 -16.62
C ALA A 874 -65.80 18.03 -17.24
N VAL A 875 -64.89 18.94 -17.57
CA VAL A 875 -63.55 18.62 -18.08
C VAL A 875 -62.49 19.38 -17.27
N SER A 876 -61.43 18.69 -16.87
CA SER A 876 -60.25 19.32 -16.26
C SER A 876 -59.14 19.44 -17.30
N GLY A 877 -58.53 20.62 -17.37
CA GLY A 877 -57.38 20.86 -18.22
C GLY A 877 -56.10 20.20 -17.69
N HIS A 878 -55.09 20.16 -18.56
CA HIS A 878 -53.74 19.72 -18.23
C HIS A 878 -52.84 20.95 -18.04
N ALA A 879 -52.54 21.28 -16.79
CA ALA A 879 -51.61 22.35 -16.45
C ALA A 879 -50.16 21.86 -16.51
N LYS A 880 -49.26 22.70 -17.02
CA LYS A 880 -47.81 22.47 -17.06
C LYS A 880 -47.08 23.67 -16.50
N VAL A 881 -45.94 23.42 -15.86
CA VAL A 881 -45.06 24.50 -15.39
C VAL A 881 -44.40 25.16 -16.60
N GLY A 882 -44.66 26.45 -16.82
CA GLY A 882 -44.13 27.20 -17.97
C GLY A 882 -42.64 27.56 -17.84
N ASN A 883 -42.11 27.67 -16.61
CA ASN A 883 -40.73 28.09 -16.35
C ASN A 883 -39.90 26.96 -15.73
N LEU A 884 -39.10 26.24 -16.52
CA LEU A 884 -38.28 25.10 -16.07
C LEU A 884 -36.81 25.45 -15.75
N ARG A 885 -36.52 26.74 -15.48
CA ARG A 885 -35.14 27.22 -15.29
C ARG A 885 -34.50 26.76 -13.98
N THR A 886 -35.27 26.51 -12.93
CA THR A 886 -34.75 26.12 -11.61
C THR A 886 -34.97 24.64 -11.30
N PHE A 887 -34.14 24.06 -10.42
CA PHE A 887 -34.31 22.69 -9.95
C PHE A 887 -35.69 22.45 -9.31
N ILE A 888 -36.15 23.39 -8.47
CA ILE A 888 -37.47 23.33 -7.82
C ILE A 888 -38.59 23.30 -8.88
N ALA A 889 -38.52 24.14 -9.92
CA ALA A 889 -39.54 24.14 -10.97
C ALA A 889 -39.55 22.84 -11.80
N ARG A 890 -38.39 22.18 -11.97
CA ARG A 890 -38.30 20.86 -12.60
C ARG A 890 -38.90 19.77 -11.71
N CYS A 891 -38.66 19.82 -10.39
CA CYS A 891 -39.31 18.92 -9.42
C CYS A 891 -40.84 19.10 -9.42
N GLN A 892 -41.33 20.34 -9.42
CA GLN A 892 -42.76 20.65 -9.52
C GLN A 892 -43.37 20.14 -10.83
N ALA A 893 -42.65 20.26 -11.96
CA ALA A 893 -43.10 19.72 -13.24
C ALA A 893 -43.19 18.17 -13.23
N LEU A 894 -42.24 17.51 -12.57
CA LEU A 894 -42.27 16.05 -12.39
C LEU A 894 -43.45 15.63 -11.49
N GLU A 895 -43.65 16.31 -10.37
CA GLU A 895 -44.80 16.08 -9.49
C GLU A 895 -46.12 16.26 -10.23
N TYR A 896 -46.28 17.33 -11.01
CA TYR A 896 -47.51 17.55 -11.78
C TYR A 896 -47.70 16.47 -12.85
N THR A 897 -46.62 15.99 -13.45
CA THR A 897 -46.67 14.91 -14.43
C THR A 897 -47.05 13.58 -13.78
N CYS A 898 -46.44 13.20 -12.67
CA CYS A 898 -46.74 11.96 -11.96
C CYS A 898 -48.13 12.00 -11.30
N GLY A 899 -48.40 13.01 -10.48
CA GLY A 899 -49.64 13.12 -9.71
C GLY A 899 -50.89 13.39 -10.56
N PHE A 900 -50.86 14.41 -11.43
CA PHE A 900 -52.05 14.80 -12.20
C PHE A 900 -52.24 14.01 -13.49
N ASN A 901 -51.16 13.62 -14.19
CA ASN A 901 -51.28 12.96 -15.49
C ASN A 901 -51.16 11.43 -15.44
N LEU A 902 -50.38 10.88 -14.52
CA LEU A 902 -50.18 9.43 -14.45
C LEU A 902 -51.14 8.80 -13.43
N ASP A 903 -51.03 9.21 -12.17
CA ASP A 903 -51.79 8.65 -11.05
C ASP A 903 -53.29 8.92 -11.20
N ARG A 904 -53.68 10.19 -11.40
CA ARG A 904 -55.10 10.56 -11.58
C ARG A 904 -55.76 9.83 -12.76
N ARG A 905 -55.03 9.58 -13.85
CA ARG A 905 -55.55 8.81 -14.99
C ARG A 905 -55.74 7.34 -14.67
N ALA A 906 -54.84 6.75 -13.89
CA ALA A 906 -55.02 5.38 -13.40
C ALA A 906 -56.19 5.29 -12.39
N TYR A 907 -56.36 6.29 -11.51
CA TYR A 907 -57.39 6.31 -10.47
C TYR A 907 -58.81 6.61 -10.96
N ASN A 908 -59.00 7.31 -12.09
CA ASN A 908 -60.31 7.64 -12.69
C ASN A 908 -61.24 6.45 -13.00
N ARG A 909 -60.79 5.21 -12.78
CA ARG A 909 -61.57 3.98 -12.97
C ARG A 909 -61.68 3.14 -11.70
N TRP A 910 -60.81 3.37 -10.71
CA TRP A 910 -60.79 2.60 -9.46
C TRP A 910 -61.78 3.17 -8.42
N ASN A 911 -62.09 4.46 -8.55
CA ASN A 911 -63.27 5.11 -7.96
C ASN A 911 -64.38 5.19 -9.02
#